data_AF-A0A1V9YX86-F1
#
_entry.id   AF-A0A1V9YX86-F1
#
_cell.length_a   1.000
_cell.length_b   1.000
_cell.length_c   1.000
_cell.angle_alpha   90.00
_cell.angle_beta   90.00
_cell.angle_gamma   90.00
#
_symmetry.space_group_name_H-M   'P 1'
#
loop_
_entity.id
_entity.type
_entity.pdbx_description
1 polymer ?
#
loop_
_entity_poly.entity_id
_entity_poly.type
_entity_poly.pdbx_seq_one_letter_code
_entity_poly.pdbx_strand_id
1 'polypeptide(L)'
;EEELEAYNYKKKIQVDIEVMWGQVGNSHKIEAEKQAKLNQLRTNIALLEEELKNGSGWSEAQEETMAKLKRQRADGAREVDSKTNDLHQLQMQVNSLQQFVTEAEEEQFQLDEALQHVSVQVGERKSSTEKESRRKLALEKQLKVLKAQAEVLNAEHKKKVEQVKAGEVTLKQKENQLRESKARMEKYLKQYDVLFRTTHQFTEAMEAQWQKNQELLTTNSHLDTDINAKNEISTKLEKECSKIEALIDLTKQKLSEIDLAKDNCDTQKEEYKHQLNDLVNITMEVERKQGESVNKTLDDLIRQRELVNKMLVRAADASQGTMDLRKIQENTLKNLENEINGYKQNVKKQREMIQQLVTDRDRYDKEAEMANRKYRTALEEAKLQDLQVVSLQDKINEGEIRLKQQQNLYEAVRSDRNLYSKSLIESQEEIADMKRKFKIMNHQIEQLKEEITTKDHSLVKEHFDHHKVDKDKETLKAELTRIKKQIQSSEQIITNQEQEISKLATIIQEADDEKQRQLKEYNAVINDRDNLRGQLILRNEELKALYEKIKIQKSTLNIGQVQYAERVKEVLSLEKRVHDLTLEHKKTEQQISCTGDLKGELLRLEKDLLQERTKIKALSEELDHPMNVHRWRKLEGSDPKRLEMIRKIQVLQKKLIKKCEETCMKDLMIVEKEKLYVELKNVLARQPGPEVAEQILVYQDNLKKKQAQMKNMENELEMYKAQVREYKHDILKIDKDMQHLKVRWLEKVQNEANEFPSMPEVDETQTDENNNSPILNERPPPPIVPSPIDESMFTMH
;
A
#
# COMPACT_ATOMS: atom_id res chain seq x y z
N GLU A 1 26.48 -47.57 -22.30
CA GLU A 1 27.58 -48.40 -22.83
C GLU A 1 28.25 -49.24 -21.74
N GLU A 2 28.52 -48.67 -20.56
CA GLU A 2 29.14 -49.33 -19.39
C GLU A 2 28.61 -50.76 -19.08
N GLU A 3 27.30 -51.00 -19.10
CA GLU A 3 26.72 -52.35 -18.88
C GLU A 3 27.19 -53.41 -19.90
N LEU A 4 27.46 -53.00 -21.15
CA LEU A 4 27.92 -53.88 -22.22
C LEU A 4 29.41 -54.24 -22.04
N GLU A 5 30.21 -53.29 -21.55
CA GLU A 5 31.62 -53.52 -21.21
C GLU A 5 31.74 -54.44 -19.99
N ALA A 6 30.93 -54.22 -18.95
CA ALA A 6 30.87 -55.08 -17.77
C ALA A 6 30.49 -56.53 -18.12
N TYR A 7 29.52 -56.72 -19.04
CA TYR A 7 29.13 -58.05 -19.52
C TYR A 7 30.27 -58.76 -20.29
N ASN A 8 30.96 -58.03 -21.18
CA ASN A 8 32.09 -58.57 -21.94
C ASN A 8 33.29 -58.92 -21.04
N TYR A 9 33.61 -58.08 -20.05
CA TYR A 9 34.68 -58.33 -19.09
C TYR A 9 34.42 -59.58 -18.24
N LYS A 10 33.19 -59.72 -17.71
CA LYS A 10 32.78 -60.93 -16.97
C LYS A 10 32.92 -62.20 -17.82
N LYS A 11 32.53 -62.15 -19.10
CA LYS A 11 32.62 -63.29 -20.01
C LYS A 11 34.08 -63.69 -20.30
N LYS A 12 35.00 -62.72 -20.37
CA LYS A 12 36.44 -63.00 -20.53
C LYS A 12 37.01 -63.75 -19.33
N ILE A 13 36.75 -63.26 -18.11
CA ILE A 13 37.24 -63.88 -16.86
C ILE A 13 36.78 -65.34 -16.72
N GLN A 14 35.54 -65.67 -17.14
CA GLN A 14 35.08 -67.07 -17.11
C GLN A 14 35.91 -67.99 -18.00
N VAL A 15 36.28 -67.56 -19.21
CA VAL A 15 37.13 -68.35 -20.13
C VAL A 15 38.54 -68.50 -19.58
N ASP A 16 39.12 -67.43 -19.03
CA ASP A 16 40.47 -67.46 -18.46
C ASP A 16 40.56 -68.44 -17.25
N ILE A 17 39.49 -68.53 -16.44
CA ILE A 17 39.39 -69.49 -15.33
C ILE A 17 39.28 -70.95 -15.82
N GLU A 18 38.47 -71.22 -16.85
CA GLU A 18 38.34 -72.57 -17.43
C GLU A 18 39.67 -73.08 -18.01
N VAL A 19 40.43 -72.21 -18.68
CA VAL A 19 41.77 -72.55 -19.20
C VAL A 19 42.75 -72.90 -18.08
N MET A 20 42.78 -72.12 -17.00
CA MET A 20 43.65 -72.38 -15.84
C MET A 20 43.32 -73.72 -15.16
N TRP A 21 42.04 -74.05 -14.97
CA TRP A 21 41.62 -75.35 -14.42
C TRP A 21 42.06 -76.53 -15.31
N GLY A 22 41.99 -76.37 -16.63
CA GLY A 22 42.50 -77.38 -17.58
C GLY A 22 44.00 -77.64 -17.44
N GLN A 23 44.80 -76.60 -17.20
CA GLN A 23 46.26 -76.73 -17.02
C GLN A 23 46.62 -77.44 -15.71
N VAL A 24 45.96 -77.10 -14.60
CA VAL A 24 46.18 -77.75 -13.29
C VAL A 24 45.84 -79.26 -13.36
N GLY A 25 44.70 -79.61 -13.97
CA GLY A 25 44.30 -81.02 -14.14
C GLY A 25 45.30 -81.84 -14.98
N ASN A 26 45.93 -81.21 -15.99
CA ASN A 26 46.94 -81.89 -16.81
C ASN A 26 48.28 -82.08 -16.05
N SER A 27 48.65 -81.15 -15.17
CA SER A 27 49.86 -81.24 -14.35
C SER A 27 49.83 -82.44 -13.39
N HIS A 28 48.75 -82.59 -12.61
CA HIS A 28 48.59 -83.72 -11.68
C HIS A 28 48.60 -85.08 -12.38
N LYS A 29 48.12 -85.15 -13.63
CA LYS A 29 48.14 -86.39 -14.42
C LYS A 29 49.58 -86.83 -14.75
N ILE A 30 50.44 -85.89 -15.12
CA ILE A 30 51.87 -86.11 -15.39
C ILE A 30 52.62 -86.52 -14.11
N GLU A 31 52.24 -85.97 -12.96
CA GLU A 31 52.83 -86.30 -11.66
C GLU A 31 52.53 -87.74 -11.22
N ALA A 32 51.27 -88.18 -11.36
CA ALA A 32 50.87 -89.56 -11.06
C ALA A 32 51.61 -90.60 -11.92
N GLU A 33 51.77 -90.35 -13.22
CA GLU A 33 52.54 -91.23 -14.13
C GLU A 33 54.03 -91.33 -13.74
N LYS A 34 54.62 -90.26 -13.21
CA LYS A 34 56.02 -90.25 -12.74
C LYS A 34 56.18 -91.06 -11.44
N GLN A 35 55.26 -90.92 -10.48
CA GLN A 35 55.29 -91.70 -9.23
C GLN A 35 55.13 -93.20 -9.49
N ALA A 36 54.26 -93.60 -10.42
CA ALA A 36 54.09 -95.00 -10.81
C ALA A 36 55.41 -95.63 -11.33
N LYS A 37 56.13 -94.93 -12.22
CA LYS A 37 57.43 -95.39 -12.75
C LYS A 37 58.52 -95.45 -11.68
N LEU A 38 58.56 -94.49 -10.75
CA LEU A 38 59.56 -94.45 -9.68
C LEU A 38 59.44 -95.66 -8.75
N ASN A 39 58.22 -96.10 -8.45
CA ASN A 39 57.98 -97.28 -7.62
C ASN A 39 58.42 -98.59 -8.31
N GLN A 40 58.21 -98.74 -9.62
CA GLN A 40 58.70 -99.91 -10.38
C GLN A 40 60.23 -100.03 -10.39
N LEU A 41 60.95 -98.90 -10.46
CA LEU A 41 62.41 -98.92 -10.43
C LEU A 41 62.96 -99.35 -9.06
N ARG A 42 62.29 -98.98 -7.96
CA ARG A 42 62.68 -99.38 -6.60
C ARG A 42 62.56 -100.90 -6.37
N THR A 43 61.50 -101.54 -6.88
CA THR A 43 61.34 -103.00 -6.77
C THR A 43 62.41 -103.77 -7.56
N ASN A 44 62.88 -103.22 -8.69
CA ASN A 44 63.88 -103.89 -9.52
C ASN A 44 65.29 -103.85 -8.91
N ILE A 45 65.63 -102.78 -8.18
CA ILE A 45 66.93 -102.65 -7.50
C ILE A 45 67.04 -103.67 -6.35
N ALA A 46 65.99 -103.81 -5.54
CA ALA A 46 65.99 -104.73 -4.39
C ALA A 46 66.25 -106.20 -4.78
N LEU A 47 65.75 -106.64 -5.94
CA LEU A 47 65.99 -108.00 -6.45
C LEU A 47 67.46 -108.25 -6.83
N LEU A 48 68.13 -107.24 -7.43
CA LEU A 48 69.53 -107.35 -7.87
C LEU A 48 70.52 -107.29 -6.69
N GLU A 49 70.16 -106.65 -5.57
CA GLU A 49 70.97 -106.63 -4.35
C GLU A 49 70.97 -107.97 -3.59
N GLU A 50 69.97 -108.83 -3.83
CA GLU A 50 69.88 -110.15 -3.20
C GLU A 50 70.75 -111.20 -3.94
N GLU A 51 70.83 -111.15 -5.26
CA GLU A 51 71.70 -112.02 -6.07
C GLU A 51 73.20 -111.78 -5.80
N LEU A 52 73.61 -110.54 -5.49
CA LEU A 52 75.02 -110.16 -5.38
C LEU A 52 75.74 -110.70 -4.12
N LYS A 53 75.03 -111.31 -3.16
CA LYS A 53 75.62 -111.75 -1.87
C LYS A 53 76.32 -113.11 -1.91
N ASN A 54 76.08 -113.94 -2.93
CA ASN A 54 76.54 -115.33 -2.96
C ASN A 54 77.56 -115.59 -4.10
N GLY A 55 78.81 -115.12 -3.93
CA GLY A 55 79.90 -115.42 -4.87
C GLY A 55 81.29 -115.02 -4.35
N SER A 56 82.14 -116.01 -4.06
CA SER A 56 83.45 -115.81 -3.42
C SER A 56 84.61 -115.75 -4.41
N GLY A 57 85.49 -114.74 -4.25
CA GLY A 57 86.85 -114.73 -4.82
C GLY A 57 86.92 -114.20 -6.25
N TRP A 58 87.71 -113.13 -6.46
CA TRP A 58 87.94 -112.51 -7.77
C TRP A 58 89.40 -112.79 -8.19
N SER A 59 89.62 -113.08 -9.47
CA SER A 59 90.91 -113.47 -10.06
C SER A 59 91.70 -112.27 -10.62
N GLU A 60 92.97 -112.46 -11.03
CA GLU A 60 93.83 -111.36 -11.54
C GLU A 60 93.18 -110.56 -12.69
N ALA A 61 92.44 -111.22 -13.59
CA ALA A 61 91.72 -110.56 -14.68
C ALA A 61 90.65 -109.56 -14.19
N GLN A 62 90.17 -109.71 -12.96
CA GLN A 62 89.18 -108.82 -12.35
C GLN A 62 89.82 -107.65 -11.58
N GLU A 63 91.09 -107.72 -11.19
CA GLU A 63 91.77 -106.55 -10.61
C GLU A 63 92.02 -105.46 -11.67
N GLU A 64 92.37 -105.85 -12.91
CA GLU A 64 92.59 -104.89 -14.00
C GLU A 64 91.28 -104.16 -14.41
N THR A 65 90.13 -104.86 -14.37
CA THR A 65 88.83 -104.20 -14.61
C THR A 65 88.47 -103.24 -13.48
N MET A 66 88.79 -103.59 -12.23
CA MET A 66 88.57 -102.70 -11.07
C MET A 66 89.48 -101.46 -11.12
N ALA A 67 90.70 -101.56 -11.67
CA ALA A 67 91.56 -100.41 -11.95
C ALA A 67 90.98 -99.47 -13.03
N LYS A 68 90.35 -100.00 -14.09
CA LYS A 68 89.62 -99.20 -15.09
C LYS A 68 88.41 -98.48 -14.47
N LEU A 69 87.61 -99.18 -13.68
CA LEU A 69 86.44 -98.61 -12.98
C LEU A 69 86.84 -97.50 -11.99
N LYS A 70 87.98 -97.64 -11.30
CA LYS A 70 88.54 -96.58 -10.44
C LYS A 70 88.90 -95.30 -11.19
N ARG A 71 89.41 -95.39 -12.44
CA ARG A 71 89.64 -94.19 -13.28
C ARG A 71 88.32 -93.53 -13.69
N GLN A 72 87.37 -94.30 -14.22
CA GLN A 72 86.06 -93.77 -14.62
C GLN A 72 85.33 -93.06 -13.45
N ARG A 73 85.42 -93.60 -12.24
CA ARG A 73 84.90 -92.95 -11.02
C ARG A 73 85.60 -91.63 -10.69
N ALA A 74 86.91 -91.53 -10.91
CA ALA A 74 87.69 -90.31 -10.64
C ALA A 74 87.40 -89.20 -11.66
N ASP A 75 87.22 -89.55 -12.94
CA ASP A 75 86.88 -88.57 -13.98
C ASP A 75 85.42 -88.09 -13.86
N GLY A 76 84.47 -89.00 -13.56
CA GLY A 76 83.08 -88.63 -13.28
C GLY A 76 82.92 -87.74 -12.03
N ALA A 77 83.78 -87.90 -11.01
CA ALA A 77 83.78 -87.00 -9.85
C ALA A 77 84.14 -85.56 -10.23
N ARG A 78 85.16 -85.36 -11.08
CA ARG A 78 85.56 -84.03 -11.59
C ARG A 78 84.47 -83.37 -12.41
N GLU A 79 83.72 -84.15 -13.19
CA GLU A 79 82.60 -83.64 -13.98
C GLU A 79 81.44 -83.20 -13.09
N VAL A 80 81.14 -83.94 -12.01
CA VAL A 80 80.18 -83.51 -10.97
C VAL A 80 80.64 -82.23 -10.28
N ASP A 81 81.89 -82.15 -9.82
CA ASP A 81 82.44 -80.96 -9.15
C ASP A 81 82.35 -79.71 -10.04
N SER A 82 82.67 -79.86 -11.33
CA SER A 82 82.51 -78.81 -12.34
C SER A 82 81.04 -78.37 -12.46
N LYS A 83 80.11 -79.33 -12.59
CA LYS A 83 78.68 -79.02 -12.72
C LYS A 83 78.07 -78.40 -11.45
N THR A 84 78.56 -78.74 -10.26
CA THR A 84 78.14 -78.05 -9.03
C THR A 84 78.62 -76.60 -8.97
N ASN A 85 79.81 -76.30 -9.49
CA ASN A 85 80.31 -74.92 -9.59
C ASN A 85 79.51 -74.09 -10.62
N ASP A 86 79.22 -74.66 -11.79
CA ASP A 86 78.33 -74.03 -12.80
C ASP A 86 76.96 -73.67 -12.19
N LEU A 87 76.36 -74.63 -11.47
CA LEU A 87 75.03 -74.49 -10.86
C LEU A 87 75.05 -73.43 -9.75
N HIS A 88 76.11 -73.36 -8.94
CA HIS A 88 76.25 -72.33 -7.92
C HIS A 88 76.38 -70.91 -8.51
N GLN A 89 77.13 -70.74 -9.61
CA GLN A 89 77.21 -69.45 -10.32
C GLN A 89 75.85 -69.03 -10.89
N LEU A 90 75.09 -69.98 -11.47
CA LEU A 90 73.72 -69.75 -11.95
C LEU A 90 72.78 -69.35 -10.80
N GLN A 91 72.88 -69.97 -9.63
CA GLN A 91 72.10 -69.58 -8.45
C GLN A 91 72.41 -68.15 -7.98
N MET A 92 73.68 -67.75 -7.96
CA MET A 92 74.06 -66.37 -7.63
C MET A 92 73.51 -65.36 -8.64
N GLN A 93 73.55 -65.69 -9.94
CA GLN A 93 72.98 -64.84 -11.00
C GLN A 93 71.46 -64.71 -10.85
N VAL A 94 70.74 -65.81 -10.65
CA VAL A 94 69.28 -65.81 -10.44
C VAL A 94 68.90 -64.96 -9.22
N ASN A 95 69.58 -65.12 -8.09
CA ASN A 95 69.33 -64.32 -6.90
C ASN A 95 69.55 -62.82 -7.16
N SER A 96 70.62 -62.45 -7.87
CA SER A 96 70.89 -61.04 -8.20
C SER A 96 69.82 -60.43 -9.13
N LEU A 97 69.31 -61.22 -10.10
CA LEU A 97 68.24 -60.78 -11.00
C LEU A 97 66.90 -60.66 -10.26
N GLN A 98 66.61 -61.54 -9.31
CA GLN A 98 65.41 -61.42 -8.47
C GLN A 98 65.46 -60.18 -7.59
N GLN A 99 66.63 -59.82 -7.03
CA GLN A 99 66.78 -58.58 -6.28
C GLN A 99 66.52 -57.34 -7.16
N PHE A 100 67.09 -57.27 -8.36
CA PHE A 100 66.81 -56.18 -9.31
C PHE A 100 65.33 -56.10 -9.72
N VAL A 101 64.62 -57.23 -9.82
CA VAL A 101 63.17 -57.24 -10.08
C VAL A 101 62.41 -56.64 -8.89
N THR A 102 62.71 -57.05 -7.65
CA THR A 102 62.03 -56.49 -6.47
C THR A 102 62.31 -54.99 -6.28
N GLU A 103 63.53 -54.53 -6.55
CA GLU A 103 63.87 -53.10 -6.50
C GLU A 103 63.09 -52.30 -7.55
N ALA A 104 62.95 -52.83 -8.77
CA ALA A 104 62.14 -52.20 -9.83
C ALA A 104 60.62 -52.23 -9.55
N GLU A 105 60.11 -53.28 -8.91
CA GLU A 105 58.71 -53.38 -8.47
C GLU A 105 58.40 -52.36 -7.36
N GLU A 106 59.32 -52.14 -6.42
CA GLU A 106 59.19 -51.09 -5.39
C GLU A 106 59.28 -49.67 -5.96
N GLU A 107 60.18 -49.42 -6.93
CA GLU A 107 60.22 -48.13 -7.65
C GLU A 107 58.93 -47.87 -8.45
N GLN A 108 58.39 -48.89 -9.13
CA GLN A 108 57.13 -48.77 -9.86
C GLN A 108 55.97 -48.42 -8.91
N PHE A 109 55.85 -49.12 -7.77
CA PHE A 109 54.79 -48.87 -6.79
C PHE A 109 54.82 -47.42 -6.27
N GLN A 110 56.00 -46.89 -5.97
CA GLN A 110 56.18 -45.49 -5.53
C GLN A 110 55.80 -44.48 -6.63
N LEU A 111 56.09 -44.79 -7.90
CA LEU A 111 55.69 -43.96 -9.04
C LEU A 111 54.17 -43.97 -9.27
N ASP A 112 53.52 -45.13 -9.14
CA ASP A 112 52.06 -45.26 -9.27
C ASP A 112 51.32 -44.53 -8.13
N GLU A 113 51.80 -44.61 -6.87
CA GLU A 113 51.26 -43.83 -5.75
C GLU A 113 51.43 -42.32 -5.97
N ALA A 114 52.60 -41.87 -6.44
CA ALA A 114 52.86 -40.47 -6.76
C ALA A 114 51.95 -39.96 -7.90
N LEU A 115 51.74 -40.77 -8.95
CA LEU A 115 50.81 -40.46 -10.03
C LEU A 115 49.36 -40.34 -9.54
N GLN A 116 48.92 -41.25 -8.66
CA GLN A 116 47.59 -41.20 -8.07
C GLN A 116 47.39 -39.93 -7.22
N HIS A 117 48.37 -39.56 -6.40
CA HIS A 117 48.33 -38.32 -5.61
C HIS A 117 48.28 -37.06 -6.49
N VAL A 118 49.09 -36.98 -7.56
CA VAL A 118 49.04 -35.87 -8.52
C VAL A 118 47.69 -35.82 -9.25
N SER A 119 47.12 -36.97 -9.61
CA SER A 119 45.79 -37.06 -10.25
C SER A 119 44.68 -36.47 -9.36
N VAL A 120 44.69 -36.78 -8.05
CA VAL A 120 43.76 -36.20 -7.07
C VAL A 120 43.91 -34.68 -7.00
N GLN A 121 45.14 -34.16 -6.87
CA GLN A 121 45.38 -32.71 -6.84
C GLN A 121 44.91 -32.00 -8.12
N VAL A 122 45.10 -32.62 -9.29
CA VAL A 122 44.57 -32.09 -10.56
C VAL A 122 43.05 -32.06 -10.57
N GLY A 123 42.38 -33.07 -10.00
CA GLY A 123 40.93 -33.10 -9.80
C GLY A 123 40.42 -31.97 -8.91
N GLU A 124 41.05 -31.75 -7.76
CA GLU A 124 40.71 -30.66 -6.83
C GLU A 124 40.91 -29.28 -7.48
N ARG A 125 42.05 -29.06 -8.16
CA ARG A 125 42.34 -27.80 -8.86
C ARG A 125 41.33 -27.52 -9.98
N LYS A 126 40.92 -28.54 -10.75
CA LYS A 126 39.82 -28.41 -11.73
C LYS A 126 38.50 -28.03 -11.05
N SER A 127 38.10 -28.73 -9.99
CA SER A 127 36.87 -28.42 -9.23
C SER A 127 36.86 -26.99 -8.67
N SER A 128 37.99 -26.52 -8.14
CA SER A 128 38.14 -25.14 -7.64
C SER A 128 38.06 -24.11 -8.77
N THR A 129 38.69 -24.39 -9.91
CA THR A 129 38.67 -23.51 -11.10
C THR A 129 37.27 -23.41 -11.70
N GLU A 130 36.51 -24.51 -11.73
CA GLU A 130 35.11 -24.50 -12.13
C GLU A 130 34.22 -23.70 -11.18
N LYS A 131 34.40 -23.83 -9.86
CA LYS A 131 33.65 -23.07 -8.86
C LYS A 131 33.86 -21.56 -9.04
N GLU A 132 35.10 -21.12 -9.18
CA GLU A 132 35.40 -19.70 -9.42
C GLU A 132 34.99 -19.21 -10.82
N SER A 133 35.04 -20.06 -11.86
CA SER A 133 34.49 -19.74 -13.19
C SER A 133 32.97 -19.53 -13.15
N ARG A 134 32.23 -20.41 -12.46
CA ARG A 134 30.78 -20.27 -12.22
C ARG A 134 30.47 -19.01 -11.40
N ARG A 135 31.28 -18.70 -10.37
CA ARG A 135 31.17 -17.48 -9.55
C ARG A 135 31.40 -16.22 -10.38
N LYS A 136 32.44 -16.18 -11.22
CA LYS A 136 32.73 -15.09 -12.17
C LYS A 136 31.53 -14.85 -13.10
N LEU A 137 31.00 -15.89 -13.73
CA LEU A 137 29.85 -15.78 -14.64
C LEU A 137 28.58 -15.30 -13.93
N ALA A 138 28.38 -15.63 -12.64
CA ALA A 138 27.29 -15.09 -11.84
C ALA A 138 27.47 -13.58 -11.55
N LEU A 139 28.68 -13.17 -11.15
CA LEU A 139 29.02 -11.77 -10.91
C LEU A 139 28.96 -10.91 -12.18
N GLU A 140 29.39 -11.43 -13.33
CA GLU A 140 29.29 -10.76 -14.64
C GLU A 140 27.82 -10.54 -15.06
N LYS A 141 26.94 -11.52 -14.80
CA LYS A 141 25.48 -11.36 -15.00
C LYS A 141 24.90 -10.29 -14.07
N GLN A 142 25.23 -10.33 -12.77
CA GLN A 142 24.77 -9.32 -11.80
C GLN A 142 25.26 -7.91 -12.18
N LEU A 143 26.53 -7.76 -12.57
CA LEU A 143 27.11 -6.50 -13.02
C LEU A 143 26.44 -5.97 -14.29
N LYS A 144 26.04 -6.85 -15.22
CA LYS A 144 25.27 -6.46 -16.41
C LYS A 144 23.86 -5.97 -16.06
N VAL A 145 23.17 -6.63 -15.11
CA VAL A 145 21.85 -6.19 -14.61
C VAL A 145 21.95 -4.84 -13.90
N LEU A 146 22.93 -4.67 -13.00
CA LEU A 146 23.16 -3.42 -12.28
C LEU A 146 23.50 -2.26 -13.22
N LYS A 147 24.26 -2.49 -14.30
CA LYS A 147 24.50 -1.47 -15.34
C LYS A 147 23.21 -1.06 -16.06
N ALA A 148 22.39 -2.03 -16.49
CA ALA A 148 21.10 -1.71 -17.13
C ALA A 148 20.16 -0.94 -16.20
N GLN A 149 20.12 -1.30 -14.91
CA GLN A 149 19.36 -0.56 -13.90
C GLN A 149 19.89 0.87 -13.71
N ALA A 150 21.22 1.06 -13.66
CA ALA A 150 21.83 2.39 -13.56
C ALA A 150 21.58 3.25 -14.80
N GLU A 151 21.54 2.66 -16.00
CA GLU A 151 21.20 3.35 -17.25
C GLU A 151 19.73 3.82 -17.26
N VAL A 152 18.80 2.96 -16.82
CA VAL A 152 17.38 3.32 -16.65
C VAL A 152 17.21 4.45 -15.62
N LEU A 153 17.79 4.32 -14.42
CA LEU A 153 17.72 5.33 -13.37
C LEU A 153 18.33 6.68 -13.79
N ASN A 154 19.39 6.67 -14.60
CA ASN A 154 19.99 7.89 -15.16
C ASN A 154 19.09 8.54 -16.23
N ALA A 155 18.39 7.75 -17.06
CA ALA A 155 17.39 8.25 -18.00
C ALA A 155 16.18 8.86 -17.27
N GLU A 156 15.69 8.20 -16.21
CA GLU A 156 14.62 8.74 -15.35
C GLU A 156 15.07 10.02 -14.63
N HIS A 157 16.29 10.07 -14.10
CA HIS A 157 16.84 11.26 -13.47
C HIS A 157 16.92 12.45 -14.45
N LYS A 158 17.37 12.24 -15.69
CA LYS A 158 17.35 13.29 -16.73
C LYS A 158 15.93 13.80 -16.99
N LYS A 159 14.97 12.90 -17.18
CA LYS A 159 13.55 13.23 -17.37
C LYS A 159 12.96 14.01 -16.18
N LYS A 160 13.33 13.64 -14.95
CA LYS A 160 12.95 14.38 -13.72
C LYS A 160 13.55 15.78 -13.70
N VAL A 161 14.83 15.95 -14.05
CA VAL A 161 15.49 17.27 -14.13
C VAL A 161 14.86 18.17 -15.18
N GLU A 162 14.46 17.62 -16.33
CA GLU A 162 13.73 18.35 -17.38
C GLU A 162 12.33 18.76 -16.91
N GLN A 163 11.60 17.87 -16.21
CA GLN A 163 10.31 18.18 -15.59
C GLN A 163 10.42 19.28 -14.52
N VAL A 164 11.48 19.27 -13.69
CA VAL A 164 11.73 20.33 -12.69
C VAL A 164 11.96 21.69 -13.38
N LYS A 165 12.80 21.73 -14.42
CA LYS A 165 13.05 22.98 -15.19
C LYS A 165 11.79 23.53 -15.86
N ALA A 166 10.94 22.66 -16.42
CA ALA A 166 9.63 23.06 -16.94
C ALA A 166 8.71 23.59 -15.81
N GLY A 167 8.75 22.94 -14.64
CA GLY A 167 8.07 23.39 -13.42
C GLY A 167 8.50 24.80 -13.00
N GLU A 168 9.80 25.08 -12.90
CA GLU A 168 10.33 26.41 -12.54
C GLU A 168 9.86 27.53 -13.49
N VAL A 169 9.77 27.24 -14.79
CA VAL A 169 9.27 28.22 -15.79
C VAL A 169 7.79 28.50 -15.57
N THR A 170 6.97 27.47 -15.36
CA THR A 170 5.53 27.65 -15.08
C THR A 170 5.27 28.29 -13.72
N LEU A 171 6.11 28.01 -12.71
CA LEU A 171 6.07 28.65 -11.39
C LEU A 171 6.31 30.15 -11.52
N LYS A 172 7.38 30.59 -12.20
CA LYS A 172 7.68 32.01 -12.42
C LYS A 172 6.57 32.75 -13.17
N GLN A 173 5.92 32.08 -14.13
CA GLN A 173 4.73 32.64 -14.80
C GLN A 173 3.56 32.82 -13.83
N LYS A 174 3.33 31.88 -12.90
CA LYS A 174 2.28 31.97 -11.88
C LYS A 174 2.59 32.96 -10.78
N GLU A 175 3.85 33.11 -10.38
CA GLU A 175 4.32 34.14 -9.45
C GLU A 175 4.08 35.54 -10.02
N ASN A 176 4.39 35.77 -11.30
CA ASN A 176 4.10 37.04 -11.97
C ASN A 176 2.59 37.32 -12.05
N GLN A 177 1.77 36.34 -12.43
CA GLN A 177 0.31 36.46 -12.44
C GLN A 177 -0.26 36.77 -11.04
N LEU A 178 0.28 36.13 -9.99
CA LEU A 178 -0.09 36.39 -8.61
C LEU A 178 0.34 37.80 -8.16
N ARG A 179 1.52 38.29 -8.59
CA ARG A 179 2.02 39.64 -8.29
C ARG A 179 1.14 40.71 -8.95
N GLU A 180 0.73 40.52 -10.20
CA GLU A 180 -0.23 41.39 -10.89
C GLU A 180 -1.64 41.35 -10.27
N SER A 181 -2.05 40.19 -9.75
CA SER A 181 -3.32 40.02 -9.03
C SER A 181 -3.29 40.78 -7.70
N LYS A 182 -2.22 40.61 -6.90
CA LYS A 182 -2.01 41.36 -5.65
C LYS A 182 -1.95 42.87 -5.89
N ALA A 183 -1.24 43.33 -6.93
CA ALA A 183 -1.18 44.75 -7.28
C ALA A 183 -2.53 45.33 -7.76
N ARG A 184 -3.44 44.50 -8.30
CA ARG A 184 -4.83 44.90 -8.56
C ARG A 184 -5.67 44.94 -7.29
N MET A 185 -5.55 43.92 -6.43
CA MET A 185 -6.23 43.87 -5.13
C MET A 185 -5.87 45.07 -4.24
N GLU A 186 -4.59 45.46 -4.19
CA GLU A 186 -4.11 46.62 -3.43
C GLU A 186 -4.67 47.95 -3.95
N LYS A 187 -4.93 48.06 -5.27
CA LYS A 187 -5.64 49.22 -5.85
C LYS A 187 -7.11 49.23 -5.44
N TYR A 188 -7.80 48.08 -5.47
CA TYR A 188 -9.19 47.98 -5.03
C TYR A 188 -9.35 48.25 -3.52
N LEU A 189 -8.42 47.79 -2.68
CA LEU A 189 -8.40 48.12 -1.25
C LEU A 189 -8.23 49.64 -1.02
N LYS A 190 -7.33 50.30 -1.74
CA LYS A 190 -7.18 51.77 -1.64
C LYS A 190 -8.40 52.54 -2.16
N GLN A 191 -9.12 52.01 -3.15
CA GLN A 191 -10.40 52.58 -3.60
C GLN A 191 -11.50 52.35 -2.56
N TYR A 192 -11.54 51.18 -1.91
CA TYR A 192 -12.45 50.86 -0.83
C TYR A 192 -12.21 51.73 0.41
N ASP A 193 -10.95 51.94 0.83
CA ASP A 193 -10.59 52.83 1.93
C ASP A 193 -11.07 54.27 1.71
N VAL A 194 -10.95 54.77 0.47
CA VAL A 194 -11.45 56.10 0.09
C VAL A 194 -12.98 56.14 0.16
N LEU A 195 -13.67 55.15 -0.43
CA LEU A 195 -15.12 55.05 -0.37
C LEU A 195 -15.63 54.97 1.07
N PHE A 196 -15.08 54.06 1.87
CA PHE A 196 -15.42 53.87 3.29
C PHE A 196 -15.26 55.17 4.09
N ARG A 197 -14.15 55.90 3.91
CA ARG A 197 -13.96 57.22 4.55
C ARG A 197 -15.02 58.23 4.11
N THR A 198 -15.37 58.30 2.82
CA THR A 198 -16.44 59.22 2.37
C THR A 198 -17.82 58.81 2.91
N THR A 199 -18.14 57.51 2.95
CA THR A 199 -19.39 57.02 3.56
C THR A 199 -19.45 57.32 5.05
N HIS A 200 -18.34 57.14 5.78
CA HIS A 200 -18.26 57.46 7.19
C HIS A 200 -18.47 58.97 7.44
N GLN A 201 -17.78 59.83 6.68
CA GLN A 201 -17.95 61.30 6.73
C GLN A 201 -19.38 61.75 6.42
N PHE A 202 -20.06 61.13 5.44
CA PHE A 202 -21.47 61.41 5.18
C PHE A 202 -22.39 60.90 6.31
N THR A 203 -22.01 59.82 6.99
CA THR A 203 -22.75 59.30 8.16
C THR A 203 -22.61 60.25 9.35
N GLU A 204 -21.37 60.64 9.71
CA GLU A 204 -21.09 61.64 10.75
C GLU A 204 -21.81 62.96 10.48
N ALA A 205 -21.78 63.45 9.23
CA ALA A 205 -22.47 64.67 8.83
C ALA A 205 -24.00 64.55 8.95
N MET A 206 -24.58 63.40 8.59
CA MET A 206 -26.02 63.15 8.73
C MET A 206 -26.45 63.02 10.19
N GLU A 207 -25.63 62.37 11.03
CA GLU A 207 -25.86 62.19 12.46
C GLU A 207 -25.76 63.53 13.22
N ALA A 208 -24.81 64.40 12.84
CA ALA A 208 -24.72 65.77 13.34
C ALA A 208 -25.92 66.64 12.93
N GLN A 209 -26.43 66.50 11.69
CA GLN A 209 -27.67 67.20 11.28
C GLN A 209 -28.91 66.63 11.99
N TRP A 210 -28.92 65.33 12.31
CA TRP A 210 -30.00 64.71 13.08
C TRP A 210 -30.01 65.22 14.54
N GLN A 211 -28.87 65.24 15.22
CA GLN A 211 -28.73 65.84 16.55
C GLN A 211 -29.16 67.30 16.56
N LYS A 212 -28.71 68.11 15.58
CA LYS A 212 -29.11 69.52 15.47
C LYS A 212 -30.62 69.71 15.24
N ASN A 213 -31.27 68.82 14.48
CA ASN A 213 -32.74 68.84 14.36
C ASN A 213 -33.43 68.46 15.67
N GLN A 214 -32.86 67.52 16.45
CA GLN A 214 -33.39 67.14 17.76
C GLN A 214 -33.24 68.28 18.78
N GLU A 215 -32.09 68.97 18.81
CA GLU A 215 -31.88 70.20 19.58
C GLU A 215 -32.93 71.26 19.21
N LEU A 216 -33.08 71.58 17.93
CA LEU A 216 -34.07 72.54 17.43
C LEU A 216 -35.51 72.16 17.83
N LEU A 217 -35.86 70.88 17.79
CA LEU A 217 -37.16 70.37 18.23
C LEU A 217 -37.38 70.61 19.73
N THR A 218 -36.36 70.36 20.57
CA THR A 218 -36.44 70.66 22.01
C THR A 218 -36.53 72.16 22.30
N THR A 219 -35.80 73.01 21.55
CA THR A 219 -35.92 74.47 21.72
C THR A 219 -37.27 74.99 21.27
N ASN A 220 -37.86 74.47 20.20
CA ASN A 220 -39.22 74.81 19.78
C ASN A 220 -40.25 74.38 20.85
N SER A 221 -40.14 73.16 21.37
CA SER A 221 -41.02 72.70 22.46
C SER A 221 -40.91 73.56 23.72
N HIS A 222 -39.72 74.06 24.05
CA HIS A 222 -39.53 74.96 25.19
C HIS A 222 -40.12 76.35 24.90
N LEU A 223 -39.89 76.90 23.70
CA LEU A 223 -40.48 78.17 23.26
C LEU A 223 -42.02 78.11 23.24
N ASP A 224 -42.62 76.99 22.81
CA ASP A 224 -44.07 76.79 22.89
C ASP A 224 -44.56 76.77 24.35
N THR A 225 -43.85 76.13 25.28
CA THR A 225 -44.23 76.19 26.71
C THR A 225 -44.11 77.60 27.28
N ASP A 226 -43.08 78.36 26.91
CA ASP A 226 -42.89 79.75 27.33
C ASP A 226 -43.97 80.67 26.73
N ILE A 227 -44.29 80.53 25.44
CA ILE A 227 -45.36 81.28 24.76
C ILE A 227 -46.70 81.01 25.44
N ASN A 228 -47.02 79.75 25.73
CA ASN A 228 -48.26 79.39 26.44
C ASN A 228 -48.29 79.98 27.86
N ALA A 229 -47.18 79.94 28.61
CA ALA A 229 -47.08 80.57 29.92
C ALA A 229 -47.24 82.11 29.86
N LYS A 230 -46.68 82.77 28.83
CA LYS A 230 -46.87 84.21 28.59
C LYS A 230 -48.31 84.56 28.21
N ASN A 231 -48.97 83.74 27.39
CA ASN A 231 -50.39 83.91 27.04
C ASN A 231 -51.30 83.74 28.27
N GLU A 232 -51.01 82.76 29.13
CA GLU A 232 -51.68 82.62 30.43
C GLU A 232 -51.49 83.85 31.33
N ILE A 233 -50.30 84.45 31.35
CA ILE A 233 -50.05 85.68 32.11
C ILE A 233 -50.81 86.87 31.50
N SER A 234 -50.83 87.03 30.17
CA SER A 234 -51.58 88.10 29.49
C SER A 234 -53.08 88.02 29.80
N THR A 235 -53.68 86.84 29.65
CA THR A 235 -55.12 86.64 29.94
C THR A 235 -55.48 86.74 31.43
N LYS A 236 -54.49 86.65 32.34
CA LYS A 236 -54.65 86.99 33.77
C LYS A 236 -54.60 88.51 33.97
N LEU A 237 -53.64 89.21 33.36
CA LEU A 237 -53.52 90.67 33.43
C LEU A 237 -54.73 91.39 32.80
N GLU A 238 -55.24 90.94 31.66
CA GLU A 238 -56.48 91.45 31.04
C GLU A 238 -57.69 91.37 32.00
N LYS A 239 -57.78 90.30 32.77
CA LYS A 239 -58.79 90.09 33.83
C LYS A 239 -58.55 90.89 35.10
N GLU A 240 -57.41 91.55 35.24
CA GLU A 240 -57.15 92.49 36.33
C GLU A 240 -57.30 93.94 35.88
N CYS A 241 -56.86 94.30 34.66
CA CYS A 241 -57.18 95.58 34.02
C CYS A 241 -58.69 95.85 34.01
N SER A 242 -59.51 94.88 33.54
CA SER A 242 -60.97 95.02 33.52
C SER A 242 -61.62 95.14 34.91
N LYS A 243 -61.00 94.58 35.97
CA LYS A 243 -61.44 94.82 37.37
C LYS A 243 -61.06 96.22 37.84
N ILE A 244 -59.86 96.68 37.48
CA ILE A 244 -59.35 98.01 37.84
C ILE A 244 -60.18 99.11 37.16
N GLU A 245 -60.58 98.92 35.89
CA GLU A 245 -61.50 99.82 35.18
C GLU A 245 -62.86 99.90 35.89
N ALA A 246 -63.46 98.76 36.26
CA ALA A 246 -64.71 98.72 37.01
C ALA A 246 -64.60 99.38 38.41
N LEU A 247 -63.45 99.25 39.08
CA LEU A 247 -63.19 99.94 40.35
C LEU A 247 -63.01 101.45 40.16
N ILE A 248 -62.34 101.89 39.08
CA ILE A 248 -62.17 103.30 38.73
C ILE A 248 -63.54 103.96 38.53
N ASP A 249 -64.44 103.35 37.76
CA ASP A 249 -65.77 103.91 37.53
C ASP A 249 -66.64 103.94 38.81
N LEU A 250 -66.52 102.92 39.68
CA LEU A 250 -67.15 102.94 41.00
C LEU A 250 -66.61 104.07 41.89
N THR A 251 -65.31 104.40 41.82
CA THR A 251 -64.75 105.55 42.55
C THR A 251 -65.17 106.90 41.97
N LYS A 252 -65.39 107.02 40.65
CA LYS A 252 -65.93 108.25 40.03
C LYS A 252 -67.34 108.55 40.54
N GLN A 253 -68.20 107.54 40.67
CA GLN A 253 -69.55 107.72 41.25
C GLN A 253 -69.45 108.24 42.70
N LYS A 254 -68.63 107.60 43.55
CA LYS A 254 -68.48 108.00 44.96
C LYS A 254 -67.88 109.40 45.16
N LEU A 255 -67.00 109.85 44.26
CA LEU A 255 -66.51 111.24 44.27
C LEU A 255 -67.66 112.23 44.02
N SER A 256 -68.52 111.96 43.04
CA SER A 256 -69.70 112.79 42.75
C SER A 256 -70.71 112.85 43.91
N GLU A 257 -70.80 111.81 44.74
CA GLU A 257 -71.64 111.80 45.95
C GLU A 257 -71.02 112.66 47.08
N ILE A 258 -69.69 112.64 47.22
CA ILE A 258 -68.96 113.40 48.26
C ILE A 258 -68.99 114.91 47.97
N ASP A 259 -68.82 115.33 46.72
CA ASP A 259 -68.88 116.76 46.37
C ASP A 259 -70.28 117.35 46.65
N LEU A 260 -71.35 116.60 46.34
CA LEU A 260 -72.73 116.99 46.70
C LEU A 260 -72.97 117.06 48.22
N ALA A 261 -72.30 116.21 49.02
CA ALA A 261 -72.39 116.28 50.48
C ALA A 261 -71.64 117.50 51.05
N LYS A 262 -70.58 117.97 50.38
CA LYS A 262 -69.75 119.09 50.82
C LYS A 262 -70.48 120.44 50.70
N ASP A 263 -71.13 120.73 49.58
CA ASP A 263 -71.85 122.00 49.37
C ASP A 263 -73.00 122.20 50.38
N ASN A 264 -73.64 121.10 50.81
CA ASN A 264 -74.65 121.10 51.88
C ASN A 264 -74.05 121.35 53.28
N CYS A 265 -72.74 121.17 53.47
CA CYS A 265 -72.06 121.39 54.75
C CYS A 265 -71.52 122.82 54.90
N ASP A 266 -71.01 123.44 53.83
CA ASP A 266 -70.51 124.82 53.91
C ASP A 266 -71.65 125.87 53.97
N THR A 267 -72.85 125.55 53.49
CA THR A 267 -74.05 126.41 53.65
C THR A 267 -74.49 126.54 55.12
N GLN A 268 -74.53 125.44 55.88
CA GLN A 268 -74.85 125.45 57.32
C GLN A 268 -73.83 126.20 58.19
N LYS A 269 -72.64 126.49 57.64
CA LYS A 269 -71.50 127.08 58.36
C LYS A 269 -71.53 128.61 58.40
N GLU A 270 -72.32 129.24 57.53
CA GLU A 270 -72.56 130.69 57.54
C GLU A 270 -73.60 131.08 58.60
N GLU A 271 -74.67 130.30 58.77
CA GLU A 271 -75.73 130.59 59.75
C GLU A 271 -75.22 130.65 61.21
N TYR A 272 -74.33 129.72 61.60
CA TYR A 272 -73.74 129.73 62.94
C TYR A 272 -72.72 130.87 63.18
N LYS A 273 -72.16 131.50 62.13
CA LYS A 273 -71.32 132.71 62.32
C LYS A 273 -72.14 133.90 62.78
N HIS A 274 -73.35 134.07 62.26
CA HIS A 274 -74.21 135.19 62.65
C HIS A 274 -74.67 135.10 64.10
N GLN A 275 -74.90 133.88 64.61
CA GLN A 275 -75.35 133.67 66.01
C GLN A 275 -74.25 133.88 67.07
N LEU A 276 -72.97 133.92 66.67
CA LEU A 276 -71.84 134.06 67.60
C LEU A 276 -71.52 135.53 67.95
N ASN A 277 -71.95 136.50 67.13
CA ASN A 277 -71.54 137.90 67.23
C ASN A 277 -72.33 138.69 68.30
N ASP A 278 -73.54 138.26 68.65
CA ASP A 278 -74.44 138.97 69.57
C ASP A 278 -74.30 138.53 71.05
N LEU A 279 -73.42 137.55 71.34
CA LEU A 279 -73.38 136.84 72.64
C LEU A 279 -72.08 137.05 73.45
N VAL A 280 -71.23 138.00 73.04
CA VAL A 280 -70.00 138.39 73.79
C VAL A 280 -70.11 139.80 74.39
N ASN A 281 -71.19 140.54 74.07
CA ASN A 281 -71.47 141.83 74.71
C ASN A 281 -72.25 141.65 76.03
N ILE A 282 -71.72 142.25 77.09
CA ILE A 282 -72.43 142.59 78.33
C ILE A 282 -72.90 141.37 79.14
N THR A 283 -71.95 140.70 79.79
CA THR A 283 -72.18 140.18 81.15
C THR A 283 -70.99 140.49 82.07
N MET A 284 -71.08 141.66 82.71
CA MET A 284 -70.79 141.89 84.14
C MET A 284 -69.46 141.32 84.68
N GLU A 285 -68.40 142.09 84.94
CA GLU A 285 -68.33 143.55 85.19
C GLU A 285 -69.18 144.02 86.39
N VAL A 286 -68.58 144.04 87.58
CA VAL A 286 -68.29 145.26 88.37
C VAL A 286 -67.57 144.85 89.66
N GLU A 287 -66.28 145.16 89.74
CA GLU A 287 -65.74 145.87 90.90
C GLU A 287 -64.62 146.81 90.41
N ARG A 288 -64.30 147.78 91.25
CA ARG A 288 -63.57 149.03 91.02
C ARG A 288 -62.14 148.90 90.46
N LYS A 289 -61.56 149.95 89.84
CA LYS A 289 -62.07 151.09 89.05
C LYS A 289 -60.86 151.95 88.62
N GLN A 290 -60.93 152.52 87.41
CA GLN A 290 -60.37 153.82 86.98
C GLN A 290 -58.94 154.23 87.40
N GLY A 291 -58.07 154.39 86.41
CA GLY A 291 -56.73 154.99 86.50
C GLY A 291 -56.21 155.32 85.09
N GLU A 292 -57.03 156.04 84.33
CA GLU A 292 -56.98 156.06 82.86
C GLU A 292 -55.74 156.72 82.25
N SER A 293 -55.39 156.24 81.06
CA SER A 293 -54.22 156.67 80.29
C SER A 293 -54.36 158.10 79.74
N VAL A 294 -53.71 159.07 80.37
CA VAL A 294 -53.46 160.40 79.78
C VAL A 294 -52.02 160.85 80.06
N ASN A 295 -51.07 160.41 79.23
CA ASN A 295 -50.61 161.29 78.16
C ASN A 295 -49.66 160.64 77.14
N LYS A 296 -49.61 161.28 75.96
CA LYS A 296 -48.55 161.15 74.96
C LYS A 296 -47.49 162.23 75.19
N THR A 297 -46.28 161.99 74.66
CA THR A 297 -45.24 162.99 74.32
C THR A 297 -44.63 163.82 75.45
N LEU A 298 -43.48 164.43 75.13
CA LEU A 298 -42.56 165.22 75.96
C LEU A 298 -41.81 164.44 77.06
N ASP A 299 -40.55 164.75 77.35
CA ASP A 299 -39.39 165.09 76.49
C ASP A 299 -38.11 165.10 77.34
N ASP A 300 -36.98 165.40 76.72
CA ASP A 300 -35.80 166.04 77.32
C ASP A 300 -35.23 165.49 78.63
N LEU A 301 -34.26 164.59 78.40
CA LEU A 301 -32.94 164.63 79.01
C LEU A 301 -32.57 165.92 79.80
N ILE A 302 -32.15 165.71 81.05
CA ILE A 302 -31.07 166.46 81.72
C ILE A 302 -31.36 167.93 82.12
N ARG A 303 -31.68 168.16 83.41
CA ARG A 303 -30.77 168.91 84.33
C ARG A 303 -31.22 169.00 85.80
N GLN A 304 -30.19 169.07 86.67
CA GLN A 304 -30.16 169.29 88.14
C GLN A 304 -30.18 167.97 88.95
N ARG A 305 -29.04 167.40 89.41
CA ARG A 305 -27.71 167.93 89.82
C ARG A 305 -27.75 168.76 91.11
N GLU A 306 -27.02 168.27 92.12
CA GLU A 306 -26.68 168.91 93.42
C GLU A 306 -27.86 169.07 94.40
N LEU A 307 -27.65 169.14 95.73
CA LEU A 307 -26.50 169.69 96.45
C LEU A 307 -26.24 169.03 97.83
N VAL A 308 -24.95 168.80 98.18
CA VAL A 308 -24.37 168.87 99.56
C VAL A 308 -24.70 167.74 100.59
N ASN A 309 -23.81 167.30 101.50
CA ASN A 309 -22.46 167.80 101.86
C ASN A 309 -21.40 166.73 102.27
N LYS A 310 -20.17 167.19 102.53
CA LYS A 310 -19.01 166.48 103.12
C LYS A 310 -18.61 167.05 104.52
N MET A 311 -17.94 166.23 105.35
CA MET A 311 -16.91 166.55 106.42
C MET A 311 -17.23 166.94 107.91
N LEU A 312 -16.43 166.36 108.86
CA LEU A 312 -15.76 166.90 110.12
C LEU A 312 -16.26 166.75 111.64
N VAL A 313 -15.61 165.86 112.46
CA VAL A 313 -14.84 166.01 113.79
C VAL A 313 -15.40 166.23 115.28
N ARG A 314 -15.06 165.27 116.25
CA ARG A 314 -14.59 165.22 117.73
C ARG A 314 -15.28 165.73 119.11
N ALA A 315 -15.28 164.85 120.19
CA ALA A 315 -14.78 164.95 121.67
C ALA A 315 -15.59 165.27 123.04
N ALA A 316 -15.16 164.68 124.22
CA ALA A 316 -15.11 165.12 125.71
C ALA A 316 -15.94 164.50 126.97
N ASP A 317 -15.55 164.73 128.28
CA ASP A 317 -15.79 163.91 129.58
C ASP A 317 -15.99 164.58 131.05
N ALA A 318 -16.28 163.80 132.17
CA ALA A 318 -15.78 163.82 133.64
C ALA A 318 -16.62 164.09 135.00
N SER A 319 -16.40 163.38 136.19
CA SER A 319 -16.77 163.70 137.67
C SER A 319 -16.42 162.63 138.84
N GLN A 320 -16.46 162.88 140.22
CA GLN A 320 -16.22 161.90 141.40
C GLN A 320 -16.42 162.35 142.95
N GLY A 321 -16.62 161.44 144.00
CA GLY A 321 -16.30 161.66 145.48
C GLY A 321 -16.75 160.73 146.73
N THR A 322 -16.02 160.76 147.90
CA THR A 322 -16.26 160.33 149.38
C THR A 322 -16.21 158.85 149.94
N MET A 323 -15.83 158.63 151.25
CA MET A 323 -15.64 157.29 151.91
C MET A 323 -15.54 157.26 153.48
N ASP A 324 -16.02 156.17 154.16
CA ASP A 324 -15.24 155.29 155.10
C ASP A 324 -16.03 154.07 155.67
N LEU A 325 -16.84 154.29 156.70
CA LEU A 325 -17.07 153.40 157.87
C LEU A 325 -17.15 151.88 157.61
N ARG A 326 -16.25 151.08 158.23
CA ARG A 326 -16.24 149.60 158.01
C ARG A 326 -15.70 148.62 159.08
N LYS A 327 -14.72 148.98 159.91
CA LYS A 327 -13.74 148.00 160.46
C LYS A 327 -14.19 146.94 161.49
N ILE A 328 -15.40 146.97 162.04
CA ILE A 328 -15.79 146.05 163.14
C ILE A 328 -16.33 144.70 162.63
N GLN A 329 -16.78 144.60 161.37
CA GLN A 329 -17.47 143.40 160.87
C GLN A 329 -16.57 142.24 160.38
N GLU A 330 -15.26 142.45 160.21
CA GLU A 330 -14.41 141.47 159.51
C GLU A 330 -14.11 140.18 160.29
N ASN A 331 -14.14 140.21 161.62
CA ASN A 331 -13.53 139.14 162.43
C ASN A 331 -14.42 137.89 162.61
N THR A 332 -15.75 138.01 162.48
CA THR A 332 -16.69 136.88 162.62
C THR A 332 -16.81 136.02 161.36
N LEU A 333 -16.48 136.57 160.18
CA LEU A 333 -16.54 135.85 158.90
C LEU A 333 -15.56 134.66 158.84
N LYS A 334 -14.33 134.85 159.33
CA LYS A 334 -13.19 133.94 159.11
C LYS A 334 -13.36 132.51 159.62
N ASN A 335 -14.16 132.28 160.65
CA ASN A 335 -14.32 130.92 161.19
C ASN A 335 -15.21 130.04 160.30
N LEU A 336 -16.26 130.61 159.70
CA LEU A 336 -17.21 129.87 158.86
C LEU A 336 -16.61 129.47 157.49
N GLU A 337 -15.61 130.22 157.00
CA GLU A 337 -14.95 129.93 155.72
C GLU A 337 -14.17 128.60 155.73
N ASN A 338 -13.64 128.19 156.89
CA ASN A 338 -12.76 127.02 157.00
C ASN A 338 -13.51 125.69 156.83
N GLU A 339 -14.68 125.52 157.48
CA GLU A 339 -15.47 124.30 157.38
C GLU A 339 -16.03 124.09 155.96
N ILE A 340 -16.47 125.18 155.31
CA ILE A 340 -16.92 125.19 153.91
C ILE A 340 -15.84 124.69 152.95
N ASN A 341 -14.55 124.94 153.27
CA ASN A 341 -13.43 124.52 152.43
C ASN A 341 -13.16 123.00 152.51
N GLY A 342 -13.41 122.36 153.65
CA GLY A 342 -13.24 120.92 153.83
C GLY A 342 -14.18 120.10 152.93
N TYR A 343 -15.48 120.40 152.96
CA TYR A 343 -16.47 119.69 152.14
C TYR A 343 -16.25 119.85 150.63
N LYS A 344 -15.78 121.04 150.18
CA LYS A 344 -15.43 121.29 148.76
C LYS A 344 -14.37 120.32 148.23
N GLN A 345 -13.37 119.95 149.03
CA GLN A 345 -12.30 119.04 148.59
C GLN A 345 -12.80 117.60 148.37
N ASN A 346 -13.71 117.11 149.21
CA ASN A 346 -14.25 115.74 149.06
C ASN A 346 -15.14 115.61 147.82
N VAL A 347 -15.97 116.63 147.53
CA VAL A 347 -16.78 116.69 146.29
C VAL A 347 -15.90 116.70 145.04
N LYS A 348 -14.73 117.36 145.08
CA LYS A 348 -13.76 117.37 143.96
C LYS A 348 -13.24 115.96 143.64
N LYS A 349 -12.75 115.23 144.66
CA LYS A 349 -12.22 113.86 144.51
C LYS A 349 -13.24 112.88 143.93
N GLN A 350 -14.50 112.96 144.37
CA GLN A 350 -15.57 112.09 143.84
C GLN A 350 -15.89 112.38 142.37
N ARG A 351 -15.89 113.66 141.96
CA ARG A 351 -16.08 114.03 140.54
C ARG A 351 -14.93 113.53 139.66
N GLU A 352 -13.69 113.63 140.13
CA GLU A 352 -12.50 113.15 139.41
C GLU A 352 -12.58 111.63 139.16
N MET A 353 -12.97 110.84 140.16
CA MET A 353 -13.17 109.39 140.03
C MET A 353 -14.28 109.04 139.02
N ILE A 354 -15.43 109.72 139.08
CA ILE A 354 -16.54 109.50 138.14
C ILE A 354 -16.10 109.82 136.70
N GLN A 355 -15.36 110.91 136.51
CA GLN A 355 -14.90 111.33 135.19
C GLN A 355 -13.92 110.31 134.57
N GLN A 356 -13.05 109.70 135.39
CA GLN A 356 -12.14 108.64 134.93
C GLN A 356 -12.90 107.38 134.47
N LEU A 357 -13.89 106.91 135.24
CA LEU A 357 -14.70 105.74 134.86
C LEU A 357 -15.51 105.97 133.58
N VAL A 358 -15.98 107.19 133.32
CA VAL A 358 -16.62 107.56 132.04
C VAL A 358 -15.62 107.50 130.88
N THR A 359 -14.39 108.00 131.05
CA THR A 359 -13.37 107.92 129.99
C THR A 359 -12.92 106.48 129.69
N ASP A 360 -12.88 105.60 130.70
CA ASP A 360 -12.54 104.19 130.48
C ASP A 360 -13.66 103.44 129.74
N ARG A 361 -14.94 103.69 130.07
CA ARG A 361 -16.09 103.18 129.27
C ARG A 361 -15.99 103.63 127.82
N ASP A 362 -15.87 104.94 127.59
CA ASP A 362 -15.82 105.54 126.25
C ASP A 362 -14.58 105.13 125.44
N ARG A 363 -13.59 104.52 126.09
CA ARG A 363 -12.46 103.85 125.45
C ARG A 363 -12.82 102.41 125.06
N TYR A 364 -13.34 101.60 125.98
CA TYR A 364 -13.71 100.21 125.69
C TYR A 364 -14.80 100.08 124.63
N ASP A 365 -15.80 100.98 124.61
CA ASP A 365 -16.82 101.01 123.55
C ASP A 365 -16.19 101.21 122.16
N LYS A 366 -15.17 102.09 122.04
CA LYS A 366 -14.43 102.33 120.79
C LYS A 366 -13.54 101.16 120.40
N GLU A 367 -12.89 100.51 121.37
CA GLU A 367 -12.09 99.30 121.14
C GLU A 367 -12.99 98.14 120.65
N ALA A 368 -14.19 97.98 121.23
CA ALA A 368 -15.19 97.00 120.80
C ALA A 368 -15.80 97.31 119.42
N GLU A 369 -16.06 98.58 119.10
CA GLU A 369 -16.46 99.00 117.75
C GLU A 369 -15.37 98.69 116.71
N MET A 370 -14.11 99.03 116.99
CA MET A 370 -13.00 98.75 116.07
C MET A 370 -12.80 97.25 115.85
N ALA A 371 -12.95 96.43 116.89
CA ALA A 371 -12.92 94.97 116.77
C ALA A 371 -14.07 94.44 115.89
N ASN A 372 -15.31 94.92 116.11
CA ASN A 372 -16.47 94.53 115.30
C ASN A 372 -16.34 94.95 113.83
N ARG A 373 -15.81 96.14 113.54
CA ARG A 373 -15.56 96.59 112.16
C ARG A 373 -14.55 95.66 111.47
N LYS A 374 -13.41 95.37 112.10
CA LYS A 374 -12.40 94.43 111.58
C LYS A 374 -12.96 93.04 111.32
N TYR A 375 -13.77 92.50 112.24
CA TYR A 375 -14.42 91.20 112.08
C TYR A 375 -15.37 91.17 110.87
N ARG A 376 -16.19 92.22 110.67
CA ARG A 376 -17.08 92.31 109.50
C ARG A 376 -16.30 92.38 108.19
N THR A 377 -15.26 93.21 108.10
CA THR A 377 -14.42 93.29 106.89
C THR A 377 -13.76 91.95 106.58
N ALA A 378 -13.18 91.27 107.57
CA ALA A 378 -12.59 89.94 107.36
C ALA A 378 -13.63 88.87 106.94
N LEU A 379 -14.87 88.96 107.43
CA LEU A 379 -15.97 88.06 107.03
C LEU A 379 -16.49 88.35 105.60
N GLU A 380 -16.44 89.61 105.17
CA GLU A 380 -16.77 90.03 103.80
C GLU A 380 -15.66 89.63 102.81
N GLU A 381 -14.39 89.79 103.21
CA GLU A 381 -13.22 89.30 102.46
C GLU A 381 -13.25 87.77 102.32
N ALA A 382 -13.55 87.02 103.39
CA ALA A 382 -13.67 85.56 103.35
C ALA A 382 -14.75 85.10 102.35
N LYS A 383 -15.95 85.71 102.40
CA LYS A 383 -17.02 85.42 101.43
C LYS A 383 -16.63 85.76 99.99
N LEU A 384 -15.84 86.81 99.79
CA LEU A 384 -15.33 87.17 98.46
C LEU A 384 -14.32 86.13 97.95
N GLN A 385 -13.48 85.58 98.83
CA GLN A 385 -12.58 84.46 98.51
C GLN A 385 -13.36 83.18 98.19
N ASP A 386 -14.38 82.82 98.98
CA ASP A 386 -15.23 81.66 98.70
C ASP A 386 -15.90 81.76 97.31
N LEU A 387 -16.44 82.94 96.96
CA LEU A 387 -17.02 83.20 95.64
C LEU A 387 -15.98 83.13 94.51
N GLN A 388 -14.75 83.60 94.76
CA GLN A 388 -13.64 83.46 93.81
C GLN A 388 -13.26 81.99 93.60
N VAL A 389 -13.15 81.20 94.67
CA VAL A 389 -12.87 79.76 94.63
C VAL A 389 -13.94 79.01 93.83
N VAL A 390 -15.23 79.26 94.07
CA VAL A 390 -16.32 78.67 93.26
C VAL A 390 -16.15 79.05 91.78
N SER A 391 -15.93 80.33 91.47
CA SER A 391 -15.74 80.79 90.08
C SER A 391 -14.49 80.24 89.38
N LEU A 392 -13.50 79.75 90.14
CA LEU A 392 -12.32 79.08 89.62
C LEU A 392 -12.56 77.58 89.46
N GLN A 393 -13.28 76.95 90.40
CA GLN A 393 -13.70 75.57 90.31
C GLN A 393 -14.62 75.35 89.09
N ASP A 394 -15.56 76.26 88.82
CA ASP A 394 -16.41 76.20 87.63
C ASP A 394 -15.60 76.33 86.33
N LYS A 395 -14.58 77.21 86.29
CA LYS A 395 -13.66 77.33 85.13
C LYS A 395 -12.79 76.09 84.93
N ILE A 396 -12.40 75.43 86.02
CA ILE A 396 -11.69 74.13 85.96
C ILE A 396 -12.62 73.07 85.40
N ASN A 397 -13.86 72.95 85.92
CA ASN A 397 -14.86 72.01 85.44
C ASN A 397 -15.19 72.23 83.94
N GLU A 398 -15.40 73.48 83.51
CA GLU A 398 -15.54 73.82 82.08
C GLU A 398 -14.31 73.47 81.25
N GLY A 399 -13.11 73.60 81.82
CA GLY A 399 -11.84 73.22 81.20
C GLY A 399 -11.72 71.72 81.01
N GLU A 400 -12.07 70.93 82.02
CA GLU A 400 -12.10 69.46 81.97
C GLU A 400 -13.14 68.95 80.99
N ILE A 401 -14.35 69.53 80.97
CA ILE A 401 -15.40 69.21 80.00
C ILE A 401 -14.92 69.49 78.57
N ARG A 402 -14.31 70.67 78.33
CA ARG A 402 -13.73 71.02 77.02
C ARG A 402 -12.57 70.11 76.62
N LEU A 403 -11.68 69.76 77.54
CA LEU A 403 -10.58 68.83 77.30
C LEU A 403 -11.12 67.44 76.92
N LYS A 404 -12.13 66.94 77.63
CA LYS A 404 -12.75 65.64 77.37
C LYS A 404 -13.53 65.62 76.04
N GLN A 405 -14.20 66.72 75.67
CA GLN A 405 -14.78 66.89 74.34
C GLN A 405 -13.69 66.86 73.25
N GLN A 406 -12.56 67.56 73.44
CA GLN A 406 -11.45 67.55 72.49
C GLN A 406 -10.76 66.17 72.38
N GLN A 407 -10.64 65.44 73.49
CA GLN A 407 -10.16 64.05 73.48
C GLN A 407 -11.08 63.14 72.66
N ASN A 408 -12.39 63.18 72.90
CA ASN A 408 -13.36 62.41 72.13
C ASN A 408 -13.33 62.74 70.63
N LEU A 409 -13.21 64.04 70.28
CA LEU A 409 -13.05 64.49 68.88
C LEU A 409 -11.74 64.01 68.26
N TYR A 410 -10.64 64.02 68.99
CA TYR A 410 -9.35 63.49 68.53
C TYR A 410 -9.41 61.97 68.32
N GLU A 411 -10.05 61.23 69.22
CA GLU A 411 -10.23 59.79 69.09
C GLU A 411 -11.12 59.42 67.91
N ALA A 412 -12.21 60.15 67.67
CA ALA A 412 -13.06 60.00 66.47
C ALA A 412 -12.27 60.27 65.18
N VAL A 413 -11.58 61.42 65.09
CA VAL A 413 -10.73 61.73 63.91
C VAL A 413 -9.62 60.68 63.72
N ARG A 414 -9.10 60.09 64.81
CA ARG A 414 -8.11 59.01 64.76
C ARG A 414 -8.72 57.68 64.31
N SER A 415 -9.94 57.32 64.72
CA SER A 415 -10.65 56.14 64.20
C SER A 415 -10.98 56.31 62.73
N ASP A 416 -11.48 57.48 62.32
CA ASP A 416 -11.84 57.77 60.93
C ASP A 416 -10.61 57.74 60.03
N ARG A 417 -9.50 58.37 60.45
CA ARG A 417 -8.22 58.30 59.73
C ARG A 417 -7.75 56.85 59.56
N ASN A 418 -7.90 56.00 60.59
CA ASN A 418 -7.52 54.59 60.50
C ASN A 418 -8.48 53.78 59.62
N LEU A 419 -9.79 54.07 59.65
CA LEU A 419 -10.82 53.49 58.78
C LEU A 419 -10.53 53.81 57.31
N TYR A 420 -10.31 55.08 56.97
CA TYR A 420 -9.94 55.51 55.62
C TYR A 420 -8.58 54.96 55.20
N SER A 421 -7.61 54.83 56.12
CA SER A 421 -6.32 54.17 55.81
C SER A 421 -6.51 52.70 55.43
N LYS A 422 -7.38 51.97 56.15
CA LYS A 422 -7.71 50.57 55.85
C LYS A 422 -8.46 50.45 54.51
N SER A 423 -9.51 51.24 54.30
CA SER A 423 -10.29 51.26 53.06
C SER A 423 -9.47 51.69 51.83
N LEU A 424 -8.46 52.56 52.01
CA LEU A 424 -7.49 52.90 50.97
C LEU A 424 -6.57 51.73 50.62
N ILE A 425 -6.11 50.95 51.61
CA ILE A 425 -5.31 49.74 51.38
C ILE A 425 -6.16 48.68 50.66
N GLU A 426 -7.38 48.42 51.12
CA GLU A 426 -8.31 47.48 50.50
C GLU A 426 -8.59 47.87 49.03
N SER A 427 -8.87 49.15 48.76
CA SER A 427 -9.00 49.69 47.40
C SER A 427 -7.73 49.51 46.56
N GLN A 428 -6.54 49.65 47.14
CA GLN A 428 -5.27 49.47 46.44
C GLN A 428 -4.99 47.99 46.12
N GLU A 429 -5.39 47.07 47.00
CA GLU A 429 -5.31 45.62 46.77
C GLU A 429 -6.29 45.18 45.68
N GLU A 430 -7.53 45.67 45.68
CA GLU A 430 -8.50 45.45 44.59
C GLU A 430 -7.96 45.98 43.24
N ILE A 431 -7.39 47.18 43.22
CA ILE A 431 -6.75 47.74 42.02
C ILE A 431 -5.56 46.88 41.56
N ALA A 432 -4.79 46.31 42.49
CA ALA A 432 -3.70 45.40 42.15
C ALA A 432 -4.23 44.07 41.55
N ASP A 433 -5.30 43.51 42.11
CA ASP A 433 -5.94 42.30 41.61
C ASP A 433 -6.62 42.51 40.25
N MET A 434 -7.28 43.65 40.03
CA MET A 434 -7.82 43.99 38.72
C MET A 434 -6.71 44.19 37.69
N LYS A 435 -5.54 44.72 38.08
CA LYS A 435 -4.35 44.76 37.20
C LYS A 435 -3.76 43.37 36.93
N ARG A 436 -3.81 42.42 37.88
CA ARG A 436 -3.43 41.01 37.65
C ARG A 436 -4.40 40.33 36.67
N LYS A 437 -5.71 40.44 36.91
CA LYS A 437 -6.78 39.92 36.04
C LYS A 437 -6.68 40.49 34.62
N PHE A 438 -6.45 41.79 34.47
CA PHE A 438 -6.24 42.44 33.18
C PHE A 438 -5.01 41.89 32.44
N LYS A 439 -3.87 41.69 33.14
CA LYS A 439 -2.68 41.05 32.53
C LYS A 439 -2.94 39.63 32.04
N ILE A 440 -3.65 38.82 32.83
CA ILE A 440 -4.02 37.44 32.46
C ILE A 440 -4.94 37.46 31.24
N MET A 441 -5.99 38.28 31.26
CA MET A 441 -6.94 38.43 30.15
C MET A 441 -6.25 38.93 28.87
N ASN A 442 -5.31 39.88 28.98
CA ASN A 442 -4.55 40.37 27.83
C ASN A 442 -3.60 39.30 27.26
N HIS A 443 -3.04 38.42 28.10
CA HIS A 443 -2.27 37.26 27.62
C HIS A 443 -3.17 36.22 26.94
N GLN A 444 -4.37 35.95 27.47
CA GLN A 444 -5.38 35.10 26.82
C GLN A 444 -5.83 35.68 25.47
N ILE A 445 -6.00 37.00 25.36
CA ILE A 445 -6.28 37.68 24.09
C ILE A 445 -5.14 37.47 23.09
N GLU A 446 -3.87 37.56 23.51
CA GLU A 446 -2.74 37.31 22.61
C GLU A 446 -2.62 35.83 22.19
N GLN A 447 -2.81 34.89 23.12
CA GLN A 447 -2.89 33.46 22.81
C GLN A 447 -4.00 33.17 21.79
N LEU A 448 -5.18 33.78 21.95
CA LEU A 448 -6.30 33.62 21.00
C LEU A 448 -6.00 34.23 19.62
N LYS A 449 -5.23 35.32 19.53
CA LYS A 449 -4.74 35.85 18.24
C LYS A 449 -3.72 34.90 17.59
N GLU A 450 -2.81 34.32 18.36
CA GLU A 450 -1.84 33.32 17.87
C GLU A 450 -2.56 32.05 17.39
N GLU A 451 -3.59 31.59 18.11
CA GLU A 451 -4.47 30.51 17.64
C GLU A 451 -5.22 30.87 16.35
N ILE A 452 -5.84 32.06 16.27
CA ILE A 452 -6.56 32.52 15.08
C ILE A 452 -5.62 32.58 13.88
N THR A 453 -4.47 33.24 14.01
CA THR A 453 -3.50 33.33 12.92
C THR A 453 -2.92 31.97 12.52
N THR A 454 -2.74 31.04 13.46
CA THR A 454 -2.32 29.65 13.16
C THR A 454 -3.42 28.88 12.41
N LYS A 455 -4.69 29.08 12.77
CA LYS A 455 -5.86 28.52 12.06
C LYS A 455 -6.04 29.13 10.67
N ASP A 456 -5.78 30.43 10.50
CA ASP A 456 -5.80 31.12 9.20
C ASP A 456 -4.71 30.57 8.26
N HIS A 457 -3.48 30.40 8.74
CA HIS A 457 -2.41 29.77 7.95
C HIS A 457 -2.78 28.33 7.55
N SER A 458 -3.45 27.59 8.44
CA SER A 458 -3.94 26.24 8.17
C SER A 458 -5.06 26.22 7.12
N LEU A 459 -6.03 27.14 7.22
CA LEU A 459 -7.11 27.34 6.24
C LEU A 459 -6.57 27.72 4.86
N VAL A 460 -5.59 28.63 4.79
CA VAL A 460 -4.93 29.00 3.53
C VAL A 460 -4.22 27.80 2.91
N LYS A 461 -3.55 26.97 3.72
CA LYS A 461 -2.90 25.75 3.24
C LYS A 461 -3.93 24.74 2.69
N GLU A 462 -4.97 24.42 3.46
CA GLU A 462 -6.05 23.52 3.02
C GLU A 462 -6.72 24.03 1.73
N HIS A 463 -6.92 25.34 1.58
CA HIS A 463 -7.43 25.92 0.34
C HIS A 463 -6.49 25.71 -0.85
N PHE A 464 -5.17 25.81 -0.66
CA PHE A 464 -4.19 25.50 -1.72
C PHE A 464 -4.14 24.00 -2.05
N ASP A 465 -4.20 23.11 -1.05
CA ASP A 465 -4.20 21.67 -1.25
C ASP A 465 -5.53 21.19 -1.92
N HIS A 466 -6.69 21.73 -1.54
CA HIS A 466 -7.96 21.51 -2.24
C HIS A 466 -7.90 21.98 -3.70
N HIS A 467 -7.37 23.19 -3.96
CA HIS A 467 -7.25 23.74 -5.31
C HIS A 467 -6.22 23.00 -6.17
N LYS A 468 -5.30 22.24 -5.55
CA LYS A 468 -4.43 21.28 -6.24
C LYS A 468 -5.21 19.99 -6.55
N VAL A 469 -5.90 19.40 -5.58
CA VAL A 469 -6.73 18.19 -5.77
C VAL A 469 -7.79 18.39 -6.85
N ASP A 470 -8.42 19.57 -6.96
CA ASP A 470 -9.37 19.86 -8.05
C ASP A 470 -8.72 19.84 -9.43
N LYS A 471 -7.47 20.32 -9.58
CA LYS A 471 -6.74 20.24 -10.85
C LYS A 471 -6.35 18.82 -11.19
N ASP A 472 -5.87 18.06 -10.20
CA ASP A 472 -5.52 16.64 -10.38
C ASP A 472 -6.79 15.82 -10.76
N LYS A 473 -7.95 16.20 -10.22
CA LYS A 473 -9.28 15.68 -10.57
C LYS A 473 -9.78 16.12 -11.95
N GLU A 474 -9.42 17.31 -12.43
CA GLU A 474 -9.68 17.73 -13.82
C GLU A 474 -8.77 17.02 -14.84
N THR A 475 -7.48 16.85 -14.55
CA THR A 475 -6.55 16.10 -15.42
C THR A 475 -6.94 14.63 -15.48
N LEU A 476 -7.25 13.99 -14.35
CA LEU A 476 -7.76 12.61 -14.32
C LEU A 476 -9.08 12.45 -15.10
N LYS A 477 -9.98 13.44 -15.08
CA LYS A 477 -11.18 13.44 -15.95
C LYS A 477 -10.82 13.54 -17.44
N ALA A 478 -9.84 14.35 -17.81
CA ALA A 478 -9.38 14.48 -19.18
C ALA A 478 -8.69 13.20 -19.68
N GLU A 479 -7.88 12.55 -18.83
CA GLU A 479 -7.26 11.26 -19.14
C GLU A 479 -8.30 10.13 -19.23
N LEU A 480 -9.25 10.04 -18.29
CA LEU A 480 -10.32 9.05 -18.30
C LEU A 480 -11.23 9.19 -19.53
N THR A 481 -11.54 10.42 -19.96
CA THR A 481 -12.33 10.64 -21.20
C THR A 481 -11.53 10.35 -22.47
N ARG A 482 -10.22 10.61 -22.48
CA ARG A 482 -9.30 10.14 -23.56
C ARG A 482 -9.27 8.61 -23.63
N ILE A 483 -9.08 7.93 -22.50
CA ILE A 483 -9.01 6.46 -22.41
C ILE A 483 -10.34 5.84 -22.87
N LYS A 484 -11.49 6.38 -22.45
CA LYS A 484 -12.80 5.91 -22.94
C LYS A 484 -12.95 6.03 -24.46
N LYS A 485 -12.51 7.14 -25.07
CA LYS A 485 -12.51 7.26 -26.55
C LYS A 485 -11.57 6.26 -27.22
N GLN A 486 -10.41 5.99 -26.62
CA GLN A 486 -9.47 4.99 -27.14
C GLN A 486 -10.07 3.58 -27.06
N ILE A 487 -10.70 3.22 -25.94
CA ILE A 487 -11.43 1.94 -25.77
C ILE A 487 -12.52 1.82 -26.85
N GLN A 488 -13.39 2.81 -27.00
CA GLN A 488 -14.45 2.80 -28.03
C GLN A 488 -13.90 2.64 -29.46
N SER A 489 -12.76 3.26 -29.77
CA SER A 489 -12.10 3.07 -31.07
C SER A 489 -11.50 1.67 -31.24
N SER A 490 -11.03 1.04 -30.15
CA SER A 490 -10.52 -0.34 -30.16
C SER A 490 -11.65 -1.37 -30.25
N GLU A 491 -12.76 -1.16 -29.53
CA GLU A 491 -13.98 -1.97 -29.64
C GLU A 491 -14.51 -1.97 -31.08
N GLN A 492 -14.61 -0.80 -31.72
CA GLN A 492 -15.02 -0.72 -33.13
C GLN A 492 -14.06 -1.44 -34.09
N ILE A 493 -12.74 -1.44 -33.82
CA ILE A 493 -11.76 -2.20 -34.61
C ILE A 493 -11.96 -3.70 -34.41
N ILE A 494 -12.21 -4.16 -33.18
CA ILE A 494 -12.50 -5.57 -32.86
C ILE A 494 -13.77 -6.02 -33.59
N THR A 495 -14.88 -5.27 -33.49
CA THR A 495 -16.12 -5.61 -34.20
C THR A 495 -15.96 -5.66 -35.72
N ASN A 496 -15.12 -4.79 -36.29
CA ASN A 496 -14.79 -4.86 -37.72
C ASN A 496 -13.98 -6.11 -38.07
N GLN A 497 -13.02 -6.50 -37.22
CA GLN A 497 -12.21 -7.72 -37.40
C GLN A 497 -13.04 -9.00 -37.20
N GLU A 498 -13.98 -9.03 -36.25
CA GLU A 498 -14.93 -10.14 -36.06
C GLU A 498 -15.80 -10.35 -37.30
N GLN A 499 -16.28 -9.28 -37.93
CA GLN A 499 -17.00 -9.34 -39.20
C GLN A 499 -16.13 -9.83 -40.37
N GLU A 500 -14.83 -9.52 -40.37
CA GLU A 500 -13.89 -9.98 -41.39
C GLU A 500 -13.51 -11.46 -41.20
N ILE A 501 -13.28 -11.89 -39.96
CA ILE A 501 -13.11 -13.30 -39.58
C ILE A 501 -14.35 -14.12 -39.98
N SER A 502 -15.56 -13.61 -39.73
CA SER A 502 -16.81 -14.26 -40.11
C SER A 502 -16.93 -14.45 -41.64
N LYS A 503 -16.58 -13.42 -42.43
CA LYS A 503 -16.54 -13.53 -43.91
C LYS A 503 -15.50 -14.54 -44.39
N LEU A 504 -14.31 -14.52 -43.81
CA LEU A 504 -13.24 -15.47 -44.15
C LEU A 504 -13.61 -16.91 -43.79
N ALA A 505 -14.31 -17.12 -42.67
CA ALA A 505 -14.84 -18.43 -42.28
C ALA A 505 -15.86 -18.97 -43.31
N THR A 506 -16.79 -18.12 -43.80
CA THR A 506 -17.71 -18.50 -44.89
C THR A 506 -16.96 -18.87 -46.17
N ILE A 507 -15.96 -18.08 -46.57
CA ILE A 507 -15.15 -18.36 -47.78
C ILE A 507 -14.35 -19.67 -47.64
N ILE A 508 -13.85 -19.98 -46.44
CA ILE A 508 -13.18 -21.26 -46.14
C ILE A 508 -14.17 -22.43 -46.26
N GLN A 509 -15.39 -22.29 -45.70
CA GLN A 509 -16.42 -23.32 -45.80
C GLN A 509 -16.83 -23.57 -47.26
N GLU A 510 -17.09 -22.52 -48.05
CA GLU A 510 -17.39 -22.62 -49.48
C GLU A 510 -16.26 -23.33 -50.27
N ALA A 511 -15.00 -23.03 -49.95
CA ALA A 511 -13.84 -23.65 -50.57
C ALA A 511 -13.67 -25.13 -50.18
N ASP A 512 -13.94 -25.50 -48.92
CA ASP A 512 -13.90 -26.90 -48.48
C ASP A 512 -15.07 -27.73 -49.05
N ASP A 513 -16.27 -27.15 -49.18
CA ASP A 513 -17.43 -27.81 -49.81
C ASP A 513 -17.20 -28.07 -51.30
N GLU A 514 -16.63 -27.11 -52.04
CA GLU A 514 -16.27 -27.28 -53.45
C GLU A 514 -15.10 -28.27 -53.62
N LYS A 515 -14.12 -28.27 -52.72
CA LYS A 515 -13.08 -29.31 -52.65
C LYS A 515 -13.67 -30.70 -52.39
N GLN A 516 -14.67 -30.83 -51.52
CA GLN A 516 -15.40 -32.09 -51.29
C GLN A 516 -16.21 -32.54 -52.51
N ARG A 517 -16.73 -31.59 -53.30
CA ARG A 517 -17.38 -31.87 -54.60
C ARG A 517 -16.39 -32.43 -55.61
N GLN A 518 -15.28 -31.74 -55.83
CA GLN A 518 -14.23 -32.15 -56.77
C GLN A 518 -13.61 -33.51 -56.38
N LEU A 519 -13.48 -33.80 -55.08
CA LEU A 519 -13.03 -35.12 -54.61
C LEU A 519 -14.03 -36.24 -54.95
N LYS A 520 -15.34 -35.99 -54.89
CA LYS A 520 -16.38 -36.96 -55.30
C LYS A 520 -16.35 -37.20 -56.81
N GLU A 521 -16.19 -36.14 -57.61
CA GLU A 521 -16.07 -36.23 -59.07
C GLU A 521 -14.79 -36.97 -59.49
N TYR A 522 -13.65 -36.69 -58.85
CA TYR A 522 -12.40 -37.42 -59.05
C TYR A 522 -12.53 -38.91 -58.72
N ASN A 523 -13.20 -39.25 -57.62
CA ASN A 523 -13.46 -40.64 -57.26
C ASN A 523 -14.41 -41.35 -58.25
N ALA A 524 -15.39 -40.64 -58.81
CA ALA A 524 -16.21 -41.18 -59.90
C ALA A 524 -15.37 -41.49 -61.15
N VAL A 525 -14.48 -40.57 -61.56
CA VAL A 525 -13.55 -40.79 -62.69
C VAL A 525 -12.57 -41.94 -62.42
N ILE A 526 -12.13 -42.15 -61.17
CA ILE A 526 -11.36 -43.35 -60.78
C ILE A 526 -12.18 -44.62 -60.98
N ASN A 527 -13.43 -44.64 -60.50
CA ASN A 527 -14.31 -45.81 -60.62
C ASN A 527 -14.58 -46.14 -62.10
N ASP A 528 -14.86 -45.14 -62.93
CA ASP A 528 -15.07 -45.33 -64.37
C ASP A 528 -13.79 -45.81 -65.08
N ARG A 529 -12.62 -45.25 -64.76
CA ARG A 529 -11.33 -45.72 -65.26
C ARG A 529 -11.11 -47.19 -64.91
N ASP A 530 -11.38 -47.59 -63.68
CA ASP A 530 -11.10 -48.96 -63.22
C ASP A 530 -12.17 -49.96 -63.69
N ASN A 531 -13.42 -49.53 -63.88
CA ASN A 531 -14.46 -50.27 -64.60
C ASN A 531 -14.04 -50.53 -66.06
N LEU A 532 -13.61 -49.49 -66.79
CA LEU A 532 -13.13 -49.59 -68.17
C LEU A 532 -11.87 -50.47 -68.26
N ARG A 533 -10.96 -50.36 -67.30
CA ARG A 533 -9.77 -51.21 -67.18
C ARG A 533 -10.14 -52.68 -66.97
N GLY A 534 -11.13 -52.97 -66.12
CA GLY A 534 -11.67 -54.31 -65.91
C GLY A 534 -12.28 -54.89 -67.19
N GLN A 535 -13.11 -54.11 -67.88
CA GLN A 535 -13.66 -54.50 -69.19
C GLN A 535 -12.55 -54.76 -70.23
N LEU A 536 -11.53 -53.91 -70.29
CA LEU A 536 -10.41 -54.06 -71.22
C LEU A 536 -9.58 -55.32 -70.92
N ILE A 537 -9.40 -55.71 -69.65
CA ILE A 537 -8.74 -56.97 -69.28
C ILE A 537 -9.58 -58.16 -69.78
N LEU A 538 -10.89 -58.18 -69.49
CA LEU A 538 -11.79 -59.25 -69.94
C LEU A 538 -11.80 -59.38 -71.48
N ARG A 539 -11.85 -58.26 -72.21
CA ARG A 539 -11.77 -58.29 -73.69
C ARG A 539 -10.43 -58.81 -74.21
N ASN A 540 -9.31 -58.52 -73.53
CA ASN A 540 -8.01 -59.08 -73.89
C ASN A 540 -7.93 -60.59 -73.60
N GLU A 541 -8.59 -61.07 -72.54
CA GLU A 541 -8.69 -62.51 -72.23
C GLU A 541 -9.57 -63.25 -73.24
N GLU A 542 -10.73 -62.68 -73.62
CA GLU A 542 -11.56 -63.16 -74.74
C GLU A 542 -10.75 -63.24 -76.05
N LEU A 543 -10.04 -62.17 -76.42
CA LEU A 543 -9.19 -62.15 -77.62
C LEU A 543 -8.09 -63.21 -77.56
N LYS A 544 -7.43 -63.39 -76.41
CA LYS A 544 -6.40 -64.42 -76.22
C LYS A 544 -6.98 -65.84 -76.37
N ALA A 545 -8.17 -66.09 -75.82
CA ALA A 545 -8.87 -67.36 -75.99
C ALA A 545 -9.29 -67.61 -77.45
N LEU A 546 -9.73 -66.57 -78.16
CA LEU A 546 -10.03 -66.64 -79.60
C LEU A 546 -8.77 -66.90 -80.44
N TYR A 547 -7.64 -66.26 -80.14
CA TYR A 547 -6.38 -66.50 -80.85
C TYR A 547 -5.86 -67.93 -80.65
N GLU A 548 -5.91 -68.47 -79.43
CA GLU A 548 -5.56 -69.88 -79.20
C GLU A 548 -6.54 -70.84 -79.88
N LYS A 549 -7.86 -70.55 -79.88
CA LYS A 549 -8.85 -71.32 -80.62
C LYS A 549 -8.58 -71.34 -82.13
N ILE A 550 -8.23 -70.19 -82.72
CA ILE A 550 -7.84 -70.06 -84.14
C ILE A 550 -6.53 -70.82 -84.42
N LYS A 551 -5.55 -70.77 -83.51
CA LYS A 551 -4.27 -71.47 -83.61
C LYS A 551 -4.44 -72.99 -83.57
N ILE A 552 -5.29 -73.51 -82.66
CA ILE A 552 -5.70 -74.91 -82.61
C ILE A 552 -6.42 -75.30 -83.90
N GLN A 553 -7.42 -74.53 -84.33
CA GLN A 553 -8.17 -74.81 -85.58
C GLN A 553 -7.27 -74.83 -86.83
N LYS A 554 -6.30 -73.90 -86.94
CA LYS A 554 -5.31 -73.90 -88.03
C LYS A 554 -4.40 -75.14 -87.97
N SER A 555 -3.98 -75.56 -86.79
CA SER A 555 -3.19 -76.79 -86.62
C SER A 555 -3.98 -78.03 -87.04
N THR A 556 -5.22 -78.18 -86.56
CA THR A 556 -6.12 -79.28 -86.93
C THR A 556 -6.43 -79.29 -88.43
N LEU A 557 -6.67 -78.12 -89.04
CA LEU A 557 -6.90 -78.00 -90.48
C LEU A 557 -5.67 -78.41 -91.29
N ASN A 558 -4.46 -78.01 -90.88
CA ASN A 558 -3.22 -78.41 -91.55
C ASN A 558 -2.96 -79.92 -91.43
N ILE A 559 -3.23 -80.53 -90.28
CA ILE A 559 -3.16 -81.99 -90.09
C ILE A 559 -4.19 -82.69 -91.01
N GLY A 560 -5.44 -82.21 -91.03
CA GLY A 560 -6.49 -82.73 -91.90
C GLY A 560 -6.17 -82.57 -93.39
N GLN A 561 -5.52 -81.47 -93.79
CA GLN A 561 -5.07 -81.24 -95.17
C GLN A 561 -3.97 -82.22 -95.59
N VAL A 562 -3.02 -82.53 -94.70
CA VAL A 562 -1.99 -83.56 -94.95
C VAL A 562 -2.65 -84.94 -95.09
N GLN A 563 -3.51 -85.32 -94.15
CA GLN A 563 -4.25 -86.59 -94.19
C GLN A 563 -5.13 -86.71 -95.46
N TYR A 564 -5.81 -85.63 -95.85
CA TYR A 564 -6.59 -85.59 -97.09
C TYR A 564 -5.70 -85.77 -98.33
N ALA A 565 -4.54 -85.11 -98.39
CA ALA A 565 -3.59 -85.27 -99.49
C ALA A 565 -2.98 -86.69 -99.54
N GLU A 566 -2.84 -87.37 -98.41
CA GLU A 566 -2.47 -88.79 -98.34
C GLU A 566 -3.60 -89.70 -98.86
N ARG A 567 -4.85 -89.46 -98.45
CA ARG A 567 -6.01 -90.21 -98.96
C ARG A 567 -6.24 -89.99 -100.46
N VAL A 568 -6.00 -88.79 -101.00
CA VAL A 568 -6.07 -88.54 -102.45
C VAL A 568 -4.98 -89.32 -103.20
N LYS A 569 -3.76 -89.43 -102.65
CA LYS A 569 -2.71 -90.29 -103.24
C LYS A 569 -3.06 -91.77 -103.17
N GLU A 570 -3.67 -92.22 -102.07
CA GLU A 570 -4.16 -93.59 -101.90
C GLU A 570 -5.24 -93.90 -102.94
N VAL A 571 -6.25 -93.03 -103.09
CA VAL A 571 -7.30 -93.14 -104.11
C VAL A 571 -6.72 -93.17 -105.52
N LEU A 572 -5.83 -92.24 -105.88
CA LEU A 572 -5.15 -92.25 -107.20
C LEU A 572 -4.36 -93.55 -107.44
N SER A 573 -3.77 -94.15 -106.40
CA SER A 573 -3.07 -95.43 -106.51
C SER A 573 -4.03 -96.63 -106.69
N LEU A 574 -5.22 -96.55 -106.08
CA LEU A 574 -6.30 -97.53 -106.23
C LEU A 574 -7.01 -97.40 -107.58
N GLU A 575 -7.28 -96.19 -108.06
CA GLU A 575 -7.79 -95.90 -109.41
C GLU A 575 -6.84 -96.43 -110.48
N LYS A 576 -5.52 -96.17 -110.32
CA LYS A 576 -4.52 -96.78 -111.20
C LYS A 576 -4.55 -98.31 -111.12
N ARG A 577 -4.59 -98.89 -109.92
CA ARG A 577 -4.67 -100.35 -109.74
C ARG A 577 -5.93 -100.94 -110.41
N VAL A 578 -7.07 -100.27 -110.34
CA VAL A 578 -8.31 -100.66 -111.02
C VAL A 578 -8.16 -100.54 -112.53
N HIS A 579 -7.50 -99.49 -113.04
CA HIS A 579 -7.18 -99.36 -114.46
C HIS A 579 -6.25 -100.47 -114.96
N ASP A 580 -5.16 -100.73 -114.26
CA ASP A 580 -4.20 -101.81 -114.55
C ASP A 580 -4.91 -103.19 -114.57
N LEU A 581 -5.78 -103.45 -113.58
CA LEU A 581 -6.63 -104.67 -113.54
C LEU A 581 -7.67 -104.71 -114.66
N THR A 582 -8.22 -103.57 -115.09
CA THR A 582 -9.17 -103.51 -116.21
C THR A 582 -8.48 -103.77 -117.55
N LEU A 583 -7.22 -103.33 -117.70
CA LEU A 583 -6.41 -103.65 -118.88
C LEU A 583 -6.04 -105.13 -118.93
N GLU A 584 -5.59 -105.73 -117.82
CA GLU A 584 -5.34 -107.16 -117.74
C GLU A 584 -6.63 -107.97 -117.95
N HIS A 585 -7.79 -107.52 -117.43
CA HIS A 585 -9.07 -108.18 -117.70
C HIS A 585 -9.41 -108.17 -119.19
N LYS A 586 -9.35 -107.02 -119.88
CA LYS A 586 -9.57 -106.93 -121.34
C LYS A 586 -8.58 -107.78 -122.15
N LYS A 587 -7.33 -107.91 -121.68
CA LYS A 587 -6.31 -108.77 -122.28
C LYS A 587 -6.65 -110.26 -122.10
N THR A 588 -7.18 -110.67 -120.94
CA THR A 588 -7.73 -112.03 -120.76
C THR A 588 -9.03 -112.26 -121.54
N GLU A 589 -9.87 -111.24 -121.70
CA GLU A 589 -11.10 -111.30 -122.52
C GLU A 589 -10.77 -111.51 -124.00
N GLN A 590 -9.74 -110.83 -124.52
CA GLN A 590 -9.21 -111.07 -125.87
C GLN A 590 -8.63 -112.49 -126.04
N GLN A 591 -7.92 -113.01 -125.02
CA GLN A 591 -7.46 -114.40 -125.03
C GLN A 591 -8.65 -115.40 -125.03
N ILE A 592 -9.72 -115.09 -124.30
CA ILE A 592 -10.97 -115.87 -124.29
C ILE A 592 -11.67 -115.80 -125.66
N SER A 593 -11.72 -114.65 -126.35
CA SER A 593 -12.32 -114.58 -127.69
C SER A 593 -11.60 -115.47 -128.69
N CYS A 594 -10.26 -115.48 -128.70
CA CYS A 594 -9.47 -116.39 -129.52
C CYS A 594 -9.69 -117.88 -129.17
N THR A 595 -10.22 -118.20 -127.99
CA THR A 595 -10.55 -119.58 -127.60
C THR A 595 -11.75 -120.13 -128.40
N GLY A 596 -12.59 -119.25 -128.98
CA GLY A 596 -13.65 -119.64 -129.92
C GLY A 596 -13.08 -120.16 -131.24
N ASP A 597 -12.23 -119.36 -131.88
CA ASP A 597 -11.56 -119.73 -133.13
C ASP A 597 -10.63 -120.93 -132.94
N LEU A 598 -9.89 -120.99 -131.82
CA LEU A 598 -9.08 -122.15 -131.45
C LEU A 598 -9.92 -123.41 -131.19
N LYS A 599 -11.18 -123.30 -130.75
CA LYS A 599 -12.11 -124.44 -130.71
C LYS A 599 -12.66 -124.82 -132.08
N GLY A 600 -12.87 -123.85 -132.98
CA GLY A 600 -13.24 -124.11 -134.37
C GLY A 600 -12.13 -124.83 -135.13
N GLU A 601 -10.89 -124.35 -135.00
CA GLU A 601 -9.69 -125.01 -135.51
C GLU A 601 -9.47 -126.36 -134.82
N LEU A 602 -9.62 -126.47 -133.49
CA LEU A 602 -9.50 -127.75 -132.80
C LEU A 602 -10.56 -128.75 -133.26
N LEU A 603 -11.81 -128.35 -133.55
CA LEU A 603 -12.84 -129.26 -134.08
C LEU A 603 -12.60 -129.63 -135.56
N ARG A 604 -12.07 -128.71 -136.37
CA ARG A 604 -11.63 -129.00 -137.74
C ARG A 604 -10.47 -129.99 -137.72
N LEU A 605 -9.42 -129.64 -136.99
CA LEU A 605 -8.25 -130.47 -136.78
C LEU A 605 -8.61 -131.78 -136.11
N GLU A 606 -9.54 -131.87 -135.14
CA GLU A 606 -9.98 -133.16 -134.57
C GLU A 606 -10.69 -134.02 -135.59
N LYS A 607 -11.40 -133.44 -136.58
CA LYS A 607 -12.10 -134.17 -137.63
C LYS A 607 -11.14 -134.65 -138.73
N ASP A 608 -10.23 -133.78 -139.16
CA ASP A 608 -9.15 -134.10 -140.10
C ASP A 608 -8.17 -135.12 -139.45
N LEU A 609 -7.85 -134.93 -138.17
CA LEU A 609 -7.11 -135.86 -137.31
C LEU A 609 -7.92 -137.11 -136.98
N LEU A 610 -9.25 -137.15 -137.09
CA LEU A 610 -10.00 -138.41 -136.98
C LEU A 610 -9.85 -139.21 -138.26
N GLN A 611 -10.00 -138.56 -139.43
CA GLN A 611 -9.76 -139.20 -140.73
C GLN A 611 -8.31 -139.68 -140.84
N GLU A 612 -7.34 -138.80 -140.60
CA GLU A 612 -5.93 -139.15 -140.56
C GLU A 612 -5.60 -140.08 -139.38
N ARG A 613 -6.27 -140.08 -138.21
CA ARG A 613 -6.07 -141.15 -137.21
C ARG A 613 -6.69 -142.48 -137.61
N THR A 614 -7.72 -142.53 -138.45
CA THR A 614 -8.21 -143.83 -138.97
C THR A 614 -7.18 -144.43 -139.92
N LYS A 615 -6.47 -143.55 -140.64
CA LYS A 615 -5.43 -143.86 -141.64
C LYS A 615 -4.05 -144.12 -140.99
N ILE A 616 -3.68 -143.35 -139.97
CA ILE A 616 -2.47 -143.46 -139.15
C ILE A 616 -2.60 -144.58 -138.12
N LYS A 617 -3.78 -144.87 -137.56
CA LYS A 617 -3.95 -146.08 -136.73
C LYS A 617 -3.87 -147.37 -137.56
N ALA A 618 -3.96 -147.29 -138.89
CA ALA A 618 -3.64 -148.38 -139.81
C ALA A 618 -2.18 -148.36 -140.35
N LEU A 619 -1.36 -147.35 -139.97
CA LEU A 619 0.01 -147.13 -140.46
C LEU A 619 1.02 -146.76 -139.33
N SER A 620 0.59 -146.80 -138.08
CA SER A 620 1.35 -146.36 -136.89
C SER A 620 0.86 -147.09 -135.63
N GLU A 621 0.34 -148.30 -135.80
CA GLU A 621 0.72 -149.40 -134.91
C GLU A 621 2.15 -149.89 -135.23
N GLU A 622 2.81 -149.37 -136.28
CA GLU A 622 4.18 -149.74 -136.69
C GLU A 622 5.34 -149.01 -136.00
N LEU A 623 5.20 -147.76 -135.49
CA LEU A 623 6.34 -147.00 -134.92
C LEU A 623 6.04 -146.13 -133.67
N ASP A 624 7.00 -146.15 -132.73
CA ASP A 624 6.94 -145.71 -131.33
C ASP A 624 7.23 -144.21 -131.01
N HIS A 625 6.67 -143.74 -129.87
CA HIS A 625 7.18 -142.90 -128.74
C HIS A 625 8.62 -142.24 -128.74
N PRO A 626 9.03 -141.32 -127.80
CA PRO A 626 8.36 -140.25 -126.97
C PRO A 626 9.18 -138.94 -126.58
N MET A 627 8.56 -137.97 -125.83
CA MET A 627 9.05 -137.14 -124.64
C MET A 627 10.05 -135.89 -124.63
N ASN A 628 9.62 -134.76 -124.00
CA ASN A 628 10.18 -133.96 -122.81
C ASN A 628 11.23 -132.76 -122.73
N VAL A 629 10.88 -131.67 -121.95
CA VAL A 629 11.56 -131.02 -120.72
C VAL A 629 12.51 -129.74 -120.66
N HIS A 630 12.53 -128.98 -119.49
CA HIS A 630 13.58 -128.10 -118.78
C HIS A 630 13.32 -126.54 -118.45
N ARG A 631 14.20 -125.71 -117.77
CA ARG A 631 14.37 -125.42 -116.27
C ARG A 631 15.21 -124.08 -115.87
N TRP A 632 15.23 -123.61 -114.56
CA TRP A 632 16.21 -122.72 -113.76
C TRP A 632 16.07 -121.12 -113.78
N ARG A 633 16.59 -120.14 -112.94
CA ARG A 633 17.07 -119.89 -111.49
C ARG A 633 17.09 -118.33 -111.05
N LYS A 634 18.00 -117.73 -110.20
CA LYS A 634 17.92 -116.39 -109.44
C LYS A 634 19.28 -115.83 -108.83
N LEU A 635 19.42 -114.56 -108.30
CA LEU A 635 20.61 -113.96 -107.53
C LEU A 635 20.35 -112.62 -106.69
N GLU A 636 21.32 -112.06 -105.90
CA GLU A 636 21.18 -110.96 -104.85
C GLU A 636 22.41 -109.96 -104.64
N GLY A 637 22.33 -108.93 -103.74
CA GLY A 637 23.40 -107.92 -103.38
C GLY A 637 23.14 -106.94 -102.17
N SER A 638 24.06 -106.00 -101.80
CA SER A 638 23.98 -105.11 -100.56
C SER A 638 24.69 -103.72 -100.65
N ASP A 639 24.44 -102.75 -99.72
CA ASP A 639 24.86 -101.30 -99.79
C ASP A 639 25.52 -100.69 -98.50
N PRO A 640 26.41 -99.67 -98.58
CA PRO A 640 27.18 -99.13 -97.43
C PRO A 640 26.66 -97.86 -96.71
N LYS A 641 25.58 -97.18 -97.14
CA LYS A 641 25.28 -95.76 -96.73
C LYS A 641 25.04 -95.46 -95.25
N ARG A 642 24.89 -96.47 -94.37
CA ARG A 642 24.33 -96.28 -93.01
C ARG A 642 25.25 -95.57 -92.02
N LEU A 643 26.57 -95.63 -92.18
CA LEU A 643 27.53 -95.31 -91.11
C LEU A 643 27.87 -93.81 -91.01
N GLU A 644 27.90 -93.07 -92.12
CA GLU A 644 28.18 -91.62 -92.10
C GLU A 644 27.10 -90.80 -91.40
N MET A 645 25.83 -91.17 -91.60
CA MET A 645 24.69 -90.41 -91.07
C MET A 645 24.66 -90.40 -89.53
N ILE A 646 25.14 -91.48 -88.89
CA ILE A 646 25.25 -91.59 -87.43
C ILE A 646 26.26 -90.57 -86.86
N ARG A 647 27.43 -90.40 -87.50
CA ARG A 647 28.44 -89.42 -87.06
C ARG A 647 27.92 -87.98 -87.13
N LYS A 648 27.11 -87.66 -88.15
CA LYS A 648 26.56 -86.31 -88.35
C LYS A 648 25.56 -85.90 -87.25
N ILE A 649 24.79 -86.86 -86.72
CA ILE A 649 23.84 -86.64 -85.61
C ILE A 649 24.58 -86.27 -84.31
N GLN A 650 25.64 -87.01 -83.96
CA GLN A 650 26.38 -86.81 -82.71
C GLN A 650 27.05 -85.43 -82.59
N VAL A 651 27.53 -84.87 -83.71
CA VAL A 651 28.12 -83.51 -83.75
C VAL A 651 27.07 -82.42 -83.51
N LEU A 652 25.85 -82.61 -84.02
CA LEU A 652 24.75 -81.66 -83.82
C LEU A 652 24.25 -81.67 -82.38
N GLN A 653 24.12 -82.86 -81.76
CA GLN A 653 23.73 -82.99 -80.35
C GLN A 653 24.69 -82.25 -79.40
N LYS A 654 26.02 -82.37 -79.61
CA LYS A 654 27.01 -81.64 -78.79
C LYS A 654 26.93 -80.11 -78.95
N LYS A 655 26.56 -79.59 -80.13
CA LYS A 655 26.33 -78.15 -80.33
C LYS A 655 25.06 -77.66 -79.65
N LEU A 656 24.01 -78.48 -79.63
CA LEU A 656 22.73 -78.13 -79.00
C LEU A 656 22.88 -77.99 -77.47
N ILE A 657 23.50 -78.97 -76.81
CA ILE A 657 23.71 -78.98 -75.35
C ILE A 657 24.42 -77.70 -74.89
N LYS A 658 25.55 -77.34 -75.53
CA LYS A 658 26.29 -76.11 -75.19
C LYS A 658 25.45 -74.83 -75.34
N LYS A 659 24.50 -74.79 -76.27
CA LYS A 659 23.60 -73.63 -76.42
C LYS A 659 22.47 -73.61 -75.39
N CYS A 660 22.01 -74.76 -74.89
CA CYS A 660 21.11 -74.81 -73.74
C CYS A 660 21.82 -74.30 -72.45
N GLU A 661 23.08 -74.67 -72.24
CA GLU A 661 23.91 -74.20 -71.12
C GLU A 661 24.12 -72.67 -71.17
N GLU A 662 24.49 -72.12 -72.33
CA GLU A 662 24.66 -70.66 -72.52
C GLU A 662 23.37 -69.86 -72.30
N THR A 663 22.20 -70.42 -72.61
CA THR A 663 20.89 -69.77 -72.35
C THR A 663 20.55 -69.83 -70.86
N CYS A 664 20.68 -71.00 -70.22
CA CYS A 664 20.37 -71.18 -68.80
C CYS A 664 21.20 -70.26 -67.89
N MET A 665 22.49 -70.04 -68.19
CA MET A 665 23.32 -69.06 -67.48
C MET A 665 22.83 -67.61 -67.63
N LYS A 666 22.24 -67.25 -68.79
CA LYS A 666 21.69 -65.90 -69.00
C LYS A 666 20.36 -65.72 -68.27
N ASP A 667 19.50 -66.72 -68.27
CA ASP A 667 18.22 -66.68 -67.56
C ASP A 667 18.46 -66.51 -66.04
N LEU A 668 19.43 -67.23 -65.47
CA LEU A 668 19.86 -67.05 -64.07
C LEU A 668 20.34 -65.61 -63.81
N MET A 669 21.17 -65.07 -64.71
CA MET A 669 21.71 -63.71 -64.60
C MET A 669 20.63 -62.62 -64.73
N ILE A 670 19.53 -62.89 -65.44
CA ILE A 670 18.36 -62.01 -65.50
C ILE A 670 17.63 -62.02 -64.15
N VAL A 671 17.36 -63.20 -63.58
CA VAL A 671 16.67 -63.35 -62.28
C VAL A 671 17.41 -62.61 -61.15
N GLU A 672 18.74 -62.67 -61.12
CA GLU A 672 19.55 -61.90 -60.17
C GLU A 672 19.38 -60.37 -60.34
N LYS A 673 19.31 -59.88 -61.58
CA LYS A 673 19.14 -58.45 -61.87
C LYS A 673 17.73 -57.96 -61.60
N GLU A 674 16.71 -58.77 -61.87
CA GLU A 674 15.32 -58.47 -61.50
C GLU A 674 15.15 -58.40 -59.98
N LYS A 675 15.75 -59.35 -59.24
CA LYS A 675 15.74 -59.33 -57.77
C LYS A 675 16.43 -58.07 -57.22
N LEU A 676 17.63 -57.75 -57.71
CA LEU A 676 18.36 -56.55 -57.31
C LEU A 676 17.59 -55.25 -57.65
N TYR A 677 16.88 -55.21 -58.77
CA TYR A 677 16.02 -54.09 -59.17
C TYR A 677 14.81 -53.92 -58.23
N VAL A 678 14.17 -55.01 -57.83
CA VAL A 678 13.07 -54.99 -56.83
C VAL A 678 13.59 -54.55 -55.46
N GLU A 679 14.76 -55.02 -55.04
CA GLU A 679 15.40 -54.60 -53.79
C GLU A 679 15.74 -53.08 -53.81
N LEU A 680 16.35 -52.57 -54.88
CA LEU A 680 16.59 -51.13 -55.06
C LEU A 680 15.29 -50.31 -55.05
N LYS A 681 14.25 -50.78 -55.76
CA LYS A 681 12.94 -50.12 -55.81
C LYS A 681 12.28 -50.05 -54.43
N ASN A 682 12.40 -51.10 -53.63
CA ASN A 682 11.89 -51.16 -52.26
C ASN A 682 12.68 -50.26 -51.29
N VAL A 683 13.98 -50.05 -51.52
CA VAL A 683 14.78 -49.06 -50.76
C VAL A 683 14.39 -47.63 -51.17
N LEU A 684 14.26 -47.36 -52.46
CA LEU A 684 13.90 -46.03 -52.98
C LEU A 684 12.49 -45.61 -52.50
N ALA A 685 11.53 -46.54 -52.50
CA ALA A 685 10.18 -46.33 -51.98
C ALA A 685 10.10 -46.16 -50.44
N ARG A 686 11.20 -46.35 -49.71
CA ARG A 686 11.32 -46.12 -48.26
C ARG A 686 12.07 -44.83 -47.90
N GLN A 687 12.65 -44.14 -48.87
CA GLN A 687 13.22 -42.82 -48.63
C GLN A 687 12.11 -41.76 -48.72
N PRO A 688 11.97 -40.85 -47.74
CA PRO A 688 11.05 -39.73 -47.86
C PRO A 688 11.48 -38.84 -49.02
N GLY A 689 10.51 -38.41 -49.85
CA GLY A 689 10.77 -37.48 -50.95
C GLY A 689 11.31 -36.12 -50.45
N PRO A 690 11.94 -35.31 -51.32
CA PRO A 690 12.55 -34.04 -50.92
C PRO A 690 11.57 -33.10 -50.22
N GLU A 691 10.32 -33.02 -50.68
CA GLU A 691 9.24 -32.25 -50.05
C GLU A 691 8.95 -32.71 -48.60
N VAL A 692 9.05 -34.01 -48.33
CA VAL A 692 8.86 -34.58 -46.98
C VAL A 692 10.08 -34.30 -46.10
N ALA A 693 11.29 -34.29 -46.66
CA ALA A 693 12.50 -33.88 -45.94
C ALA A 693 12.47 -32.38 -45.56
N GLU A 694 12.00 -31.52 -46.46
CA GLU A 694 11.79 -30.09 -46.19
C GLU A 694 10.67 -29.87 -45.16
N GLN A 695 9.55 -30.59 -45.27
CA GLN A 695 8.50 -30.56 -44.25
C GLN A 695 9.02 -31.02 -42.87
N ILE A 696 9.85 -32.07 -42.80
CA ILE A 696 10.48 -32.51 -41.55
C ILE A 696 11.39 -31.41 -40.96
N LEU A 697 12.14 -30.67 -41.78
CA LEU A 697 12.95 -29.53 -41.31
C LEU A 697 12.05 -28.40 -40.76
N VAL A 698 10.97 -28.06 -41.46
CA VAL A 698 9.99 -27.05 -40.99
C VAL A 698 9.29 -27.49 -39.71
N TYR A 699 8.92 -28.77 -39.59
CA TYR A 699 8.35 -29.32 -38.36
C TYR A 699 9.35 -29.37 -37.21
N GLN A 700 10.64 -29.68 -37.46
CA GLN A 700 11.69 -29.60 -36.43
C GLN A 700 11.94 -28.17 -35.93
N ASP A 701 11.91 -27.17 -36.81
CA ASP A 701 12.06 -25.77 -36.43
C ASP A 701 10.83 -25.25 -35.68
N ASN A 702 9.62 -25.61 -36.13
CA ASN A 702 8.39 -25.31 -35.40
C ASN A 702 8.32 -26.02 -34.04
N LEU A 703 8.82 -27.27 -33.93
CA LEU A 703 8.95 -27.98 -32.67
C LEU A 703 9.92 -27.27 -31.72
N LYS A 704 11.10 -26.86 -32.20
CA LYS A 704 12.06 -26.05 -31.42
C LYS A 704 11.45 -24.74 -30.93
N LYS A 705 10.73 -24.02 -31.80
CA LYS A 705 10.00 -22.79 -31.45
C LYS A 705 8.90 -23.05 -30.40
N LYS A 706 8.12 -24.12 -30.53
CA LYS A 706 7.10 -24.51 -29.55
C LYS A 706 7.69 -24.98 -28.22
N GLN A 707 8.82 -25.68 -28.24
CA GLN A 707 9.52 -26.12 -27.04
C GLN A 707 10.20 -24.93 -26.31
N ALA A 708 10.66 -23.92 -27.06
CA ALA A 708 11.08 -22.64 -26.48
C ALA A 708 9.90 -21.83 -25.90
N GLN A 709 8.73 -21.83 -26.55
CA GLN A 709 7.51 -21.22 -25.99
C GLN A 709 7.07 -21.92 -24.70
N MET A 710 7.02 -23.26 -24.68
CA MET A 710 6.72 -24.02 -23.46
C MET A 710 7.74 -23.72 -22.36
N LYS A 711 9.04 -23.67 -22.67
CA LYS A 711 10.07 -23.34 -21.67
C LYS A 711 9.93 -21.92 -21.11
N ASN A 712 9.46 -20.96 -21.90
CA ASN A 712 9.14 -19.62 -21.40
C ASN A 712 7.90 -19.65 -20.50
N MET A 713 6.84 -20.35 -20.89
CA MET A 713 5.65 -20.55 -20.06
C MET A 713 5.95 -21.32 -18.76
N GLU A 714 6.91 -22.26 -18.77
CA GLU A 714 7.41 -22.94 -17.57
C GLU A 714 8.13 -21.95 -16.63
N ASN A 715 8.97 -21.06 -17.16
CA ASN A 715 9.64 -20.02 -16.37
C ASN A 715 8.63 -18.99 -15.80
N GLU A 716 7.64 -18.59 -16.59
CA GLU A 716 6.54 -17.70 -16.16
C GLU A 716 5.69 -18.38 -15.08
N LEU A 717 5.36 -19.66 -15.24
CA LEU A 717 4.65 -20.46 -14.24
C LEU A 717 5.47 -20.63 -12.95
N GLU A 718 6.79 -20.79 -13.05
CA GLU A 718 7.68 -20.85 -11.87
C GLU A 718 7.78 -19.49 -11.15
N MET A 719 7.76 -18.39 -11.91
CA MET A 719 7.65 -17.03 -11.37
C MET A 719 6.31 -16.82 -10.65
N TYR A 720 5.18 -17.19 -11.26
CA TYR A 720 3.87 -17.09 -10.60
C TYR A 720 3.78 -18.01 -9.37
N LYS A 721 4.37 -19.22 -9.40
CA LYS A 721 4.51 -20.07 -8.21
C LYS A 721 5.40 -19.42 -7.14
N ALA A 722 6.42 -18.64 -7.49
CA ALA A 722 7.21 -17.87 -6.54
C ALA A 722 6.38 -16.74 -5.90
N GLN A 723 5.66 -15.96 -6.70
CA GLN A 723 4.78 -14.89 -6.25
C GLN A 723 3.64 -15.42 -5.34
N VAL A 724 3.07 -16.59 -5.64
CA VAL A 724 2.08 -17.25 -4.77
C VAL A 724 2.69 -17.79 -3.47
N ARG A 725 3.98 -18.17 -3.47
CA ARG A 725 4.72 -18.52 -2.23
C ARG A 725 4.98 -17.27 -1.37
N GLU A 726 5.30 -16.14 -2.00
CA GLU A 726 5.49 -14.84 -1.34
C GLU A 726 4.18 -14.34 -0.72
N TYR A 727 3.07 -14.29 -1.47
CA TYR A 727 1.76 -13.92 -0.92
C TYR A 727 1.29 -14.85 0.20
N LYS A 728 1.59 -16.17 0.16
CA LYS A 728 1.33 -17.07 1.29
C LYS A 728 2.18 -16.74 2.52
N HIS A 729 3.42 -16.29 2.33
CA HIS A 729 4.26 -15.84 3.44
C HIS A 729 3.73 -14.54 4.06
N ASP A 730 3.33 -13.56 3.24
CA ASP A 730 2.75 -12.31 3.72
C ASP A 730 1.42 -12.51 4.43
N ILE A 731 0.54 -13.40 3.94
CA ILE A 731 -0.70 -13.76 4.63
C ILE A 731 -0.41 -14.39 6.01
N LEU A 732 0.56 -15.32 6.09
CA LEU A 732 0.97 -15.93 7.36
C LEU A 732 1.65 -14.93 8.32
N LYS A 733 2.29 -13.88 7.79
CA LYS A 733 2.87 -12.79 8.57
C LYS A 733 1.77 -11.86 9.11
N ILE A 734 0.83 -11.45 8.26
CA ILE A 734 -0.32 -10.63 8.64
C ILE A 734 -1.20 -11.34 9.69
N ASP A 735 -1.41 -12.66 9.55
CA ASP A 735 -2.12 -13.45 10.56
C ASP A 735 -1.38 -13.50 11.91
N LYS A 736 -0.04 -13.67 11.90
CA LYS A 736 0.78 -13.54 13.12
C LYS A 736 0.74 -12.14 13.73
N ASP A 737 0.82 -11.10 12.91
CA ASP A 737 0.76 -9.70 13.37
C ASP A 737 -0.64 -9.38 13.95
N MET A 738 -1.71 -9.92 13.35
CA MET A 738 -3.07 -9.87 13.87
C MET A 738 -3.23 -10.64 15.19
N GLN A 739 -2.63 -11.84 15.31
CA GLN A 739 -2.63 -12.60 16.57
C GLN A 739 -1.85 -11.86 17.67
N HIS A 740 -0.68 -11.30 17.36
CA HIS A 740 0.07 -10.44 18.29
C HIS A 740 -0.69 -9.17 18.68
N LEU A 741 -1.44 -8.56 17.77
CA LEU A 741 -2.30 -7.41 18.06
C LEU A 741 -3.47 -7.82 18.98
N LYS A 742 -4.08 -8.97 18.74
CA LYS A 742 -5.15 -9.54 19.58
C LYS A 742 -4.65 -9.87 20.99
N VAL A 743 -3.46 -10.43 21.13
CA VAL A 743 -2.82 -10.65 22.44
C VAL A 743 -2.58 -9.31 23.15
N ARG A 744 -1.96 -8.33 22.48
CA ARG A 744 -1.73 -6.99 23.07
C ARG A 744 -3.02 -6.26 23.47
N TRP A 745 -4.11 -6.49 22.73
CA TRP A 745 -5.42 -5.94 23.07
C TRP A 745 -6.01 -6.64 24.31
N LEU A 746 -5.91 -7.97 24.41
CA LEU A 746 -6.32 -8.73 25.59
C LEU A 746 -5.50 -8.35 26.83
N GLU A 747 -4.18 -8.20 26.70
CA GLU A 747 -3.29 -7.70 27.76
C GLU A 747 -3.71 -6.30 28.22
N LYS A 748 -4.05 -5.40 27.29
CA LYS A 748 -4.52 -4.05 27.62
C LYS A 748 -5.85 -4.06 28.37
N VAL A 749 -6.84 -4.84 27.89
CA VAL A 749 -8.15 -5.00 28.55
C VAL A 749 -8.00 -5.65 29.93
N GLN A 750 -7.07 -6.61 30.08
CA GLN A 750 -6.85 -7.29 31.37
C GLN A 750 -6.07 -6.43 32.37
N ASN A 751 -5.22 -5.51 31.90
CA ASN A 751 -4.65 -4.47 32.75
C ASN A 751 -5.69 -3.42 33.16
N GLU A 752 -6.53 -2.95 32.23
CA GLU A 752 -7.65 -2.03 32.52
C GLU A 752 -8.68 -2.63 33.49
N ALA A 753 -8.85 -3.96 33.50
CA ALA A 753 -9.67 -4.67 34.49
C ALA A 753 -9.02 -4.78 35.89
N ASN A 754 -7.69 -4.64 36.00
CA ASN A 754 -6.95 -4.74 37.26
C ASN A 754 -6.79 -3.39 37.99
N GLU A 755 -7.18 -2.26 37.39
CA GLU A 755 -7.03 -0.91 38.00
C GLU A 755 -8.25 -0.45 38.83
N PHE A 756 -9.20 -1.35 39.15
CA PHE A 756 -10.33 -1.03 40.04
C PHE A 756 -9.98 -1.21 41.54
N PRO A 757 -10.10 -0.18 42.40
CA PRO A 757 -9.76 -0.27 43.82
C PRO A 757 -10.78 -1.07 44.65
N SER A 758 -10.28 -1.85 45.61
CA SER A 758 -11.06 -2.62 46.59
C SER A 758 -11.43 -1.81 47.86
N MET A 759 -12.67 -1.91 48.34
CA MET A 759 -13.15 -1.76 49.75
C MET A 759 -14.70 -1.90 49.78
N PRO A 760 -15.35 -2.25 50.92
CA PRO A 760 -15.03 -3.31 51.89
C PRO A 760 -16.28 -4.17 52.26
N GLU A 761 -16.18 -4.93 53.36
CA GLU A 761 -17.11 -5.93 53.94
C GLU A 761 -18.55 -5.46 54.26
N VAL A 762 -19.54 -6.38 54.18
CA VAL A 762 -20.65 -6.59 55.15
C VAL A 762 -21.18 -8.05 55.13
N ASP A 763 -20.81 -8.81 56.16
CA ASP A 763 -21.63 -9.73 57.01
C ASP A 763 -22.44 -10.96 56.47
N GLU A 764 -22.94 -11.78 57.42
CA GLU A 764 -23.34 -13.20 57.30
C GLU A 764 -24.85 -13.51 57.07
N THR A 765 -25.19 -14.81 57.17
CA THR A 765 -26.49 -15.54 57.15
C THR A 765 -26.96 -16.04 55.76
N GLN A 766 -26.94 -17.35 55.45
CA GLN A 766 -27.55 -18.58 56.02
C GLN A 766 -28.96 -18.89 55.48
N THR A 767 -29.14 -20.13 54.99
CA THR A 767 -30.41 -20.86 54.73
C THR A 767 -31.39 -20.25 53.68
N ASP A 768 -32.17 -21.01 52.90
CA ASP A 768 -32.14 -22.46 52.61
C ASP A 768 -32.79 -22.78 51.24
N GLU A 769 -32.52 -24.00 50.77
CA GLU A 769 -33.26 -24.88 49.86
C GLU A 769 -34.25 -24.39 48.75
N ASN A 770 -34.20 -25.14 47.63
CA ASN A 770 -35.33 -25.56 46.77
C ASN A 770 -36.05 -24.52 45.88
N ASN A 771 -35.36 -24.16 44.79
CA ASN A 771 -35.83 -24.32 43.40
C ASN A 771 -37.35 -24.51 43.14
N ASN A 772 -37.95 -23.58 42.38
CA ASN A 772 -38.99 -23.95 41.43
C ASN A 772 -38.96 -23.07 40.17
N SER A 773 -38.79 -23.73 39.02
CA SER A 773 -39.18 -23.47 37.62
C SER A 773 -39.75 -22.09 37.19
N PRO A 774 -39.59 -21.63 35.91
CA PRO A 774 -39.39 -22.46 34.71
C PRO A 774 -38.49 -21.87 33.58
N ILE A 775 -38.53 -22.51 32.41
CA ILE A 775 -38.03 -22.06 31.08
C ILE A 775 -36.51 -21.96 30.90
N LEU A 776 -35.94 -22.98 30.26
CA LEU A 776 -34.69 -22.87 29.47
C LEU A 776 -35.02 -23.25 28.02
N ASN A 777 -34.96 -22.26 27.12
CA ASN A 777 -34.99 -22.51 25.68
C ASN A 777 -33.59 -22.90 25.15
N GLU A 778 -33.58 -23.53 23.99
CA GLU A 778 -32.44 -24.30 23.48
C GLU A 778 -31.21 -23.44 23.11
N ARG A 779 -30.02 -24.04 23.22
CA ARG A 779 -28.78 -23.46 22.65
C ARG A 779 -28.83 -23.55 21.12
N PRO A 780 -28.59 -22.45 20.37
CA PRO A 780 -28.32 -22.56 18.94
C PRO A 780 -26.97 -23.26 18.69
N PRO A 781 -26.87 -24.14 17.68
CA PRO A 781 -25.59 -24.75 17.27
C PRO A 781 -24.69 -23.76 16.51
N PRO A 782 -23.37 -24.01 16.42
CA PRO A 782 -22.46 -23.21 15.59
C PRO A 782 -22.79 -23.35 14.09
N PRO A 783 -22.46 -22.34 13.26
CA PRO A 783 -22.82 -22.31 11.85
C PRO A 783 -22.12 -23.40 11.01
N ILE A 784 -22.87 -23.96 10.06
CA ILE A 784 -22.41 -25.02 9.15
C ILE A 784 -21.48 -24.44 8.08
N VAL A 785 -20.35 -25.10 7.85
CA VAL A 785 -19.44 -24.81 6.72
C VAL A 785 -19.99 -25.47 5.45
N PRO A 786 -20.20 -24.75 4.34
CA PRO A 786 -20.58 -25.37 3.07
C PRO A 786 -19.38 -26.12 2.47
N SER A 787 -19.55 -27.42 2.21
CA SER A 787 -18.64 -28.22 1.38
C SER A 787 -18.89 -27.97 -0.12
N PRO A 788 -17.98 -28.41 -1.03
CA PRO A 788 -17.99 -27.99 -2.43
C PRO A 788 -19.23 -28.40 -3.23
N ILE A 789 -19.49 -27.65 -4.30
CA ILE A 789 -20.49 -27.94 -5.33
C ILE A 789 -19.96 -29.05 -6.25
N ASP A 790 -20.83 -29.97 -6.68
CA ASP A 790 -20.49 -31.09 -7.57
C ASP A 790 -19.94 -30.64 -8.94
N GLU A 791 -18.83 -31.26 -9.36
CA GLU A 791 -18.36 -31.24 -10.75
C GLU A 791 -19.19 -32.21 -11.61
N SER A 792 -20.40 -31.80 -12.00
CA SER A 792 -21.36 -32.66 -12.72
C SER A 792 -22.05 -32.03 -13.95
N MET A 793 -21.32 -31.26 -14.76
CA MET A 793 -21.73 -30.95 -16.15
C MET A 793 -20.53 -30.71 -17.08
N PHE A 794 -20.09 -31.77 -17.80
CA PHE A 794 -19.53 -31.66 -19.17
C PHE A 794 -19.32 -33.05 -19.81
N THR A 795 -20.40 -33.66 -20.31
CA THR A 795 -20.33 -34.88 -21.15
C THR A 795 -21.44 -34.91 -22.21
N MET A 796 -21.07 -34.73 -23.49
CA MET A 796 -21.90 -34.89 -24.70
C MET A 796 -23.10 -33.91 -24.80
N HIS A 797 -23.37 -33.27 -25.94
CA HIS A 797 -22.96 -33.55 -27.32
C HIS A 797 -21.97 -32.54 -27.92
#